data_AF-A0A8H7EFF0-F1
#
_entry.id   AF-A0A8H7EFF0-F1
#
_cell.length_a   1.000
_cell.length_b   1.000
_cell.length_c   1.000
_cell.angle_alpha   90.00
_cell.angle_beta   90.00
_cell.angle_gamma   90.00
#
_symmetry.space_group_name_H-M   'P 1'
#
loop_
_entity.id
_entity.type
_entity.pdbx_description
1 polymer ?
#
loop_
_entity_poly.entity_id
_entity_poly.type
_entity_poly.pdbx_seq_one_letter_code
_entity_poly.pdbx_strand_id
1 'polypeptide(L)'
;MAASRIALRSARAIARLEPCIMCQSHQLALAIRRNATRYPTSSCDFATSMRVQNYATKQKLDAPRLRADVDARGRLGFYTLTKHEGIHKIEPRTAMSIYDDFVAHKNTMSHGKNVLRIVNKYNVPLNDVASLAIVTFKIPDIGDAAKRAQLPPSQHKNTAGLLLQGCAQSGDPLAITHILTAVYLGGSGHSFAQEITRLFPKQEIAQYRLSFDAIDLQSLEKDPGLVLEISTIRGLFLEQAGQKQEAKKAYQQVITTAALKYQPGQSAHAMKLPLIAPWNALGYLLKADKDPKVQAEAKFYFQKGALEGDDPLSYYELAAFEPRTSEKWLRYTSKAAASGHQQAILNLTDFYQEVATVESTILKSDSIRKALNWVLSWRRGSTAALAREWQQVASVIGHKPSMLQLADYYDSIGNNERARRYLHQIIETPSTTNQKEGSSQLLQNQYRSPKPIISAIAATMSSTIPTEPHRKALIGSPSNFWSHSSKNGFDLTHPSVHSSPVTGPTHIIQTSTEPITIDPSKSALIIIDMQNFFLSEAFGRDQKGPGHAACEQLAAHAIPAARKASIRVIWVNWGLTEEEVEDMPPAVKRAFGFFSIPADIDFKADDAFGHHEESISVDRHGKENQSFYRGIGADCGTLKFPDGKTVEGGKLLMRDSWNAALQPPLDAIFDEGSKLESKPDVWIHKNRMSGMWGSTTPLKEFLDKEGIQTLFFTGVNTDQVKPRVNRAHTAVETANVKHSMNPFDELSIEEAVRMREKKAHHANAPNVEEIVAFSAGVPKSQDILRTAMAMGADRGIHVVVEEKDALEPLSVAKLLRKVVDEQKSNLVILGKQAIDDDAGQTGQMLAGLLNWPQATQASKVTINDQTVEVVQEVDGGVQTIKAKLPMVITTDLRLNEPRYASLPNIMKAKKKKLDKKSLSDYGLDTEIRLTTVKVTEPPPRKGGVKVEDVDGMISKLKELGAL
;
A
#
# COMPACT_ATOMS: atom_id res chain seq x y z
N MET A 1 -49.51 -7.94 -56.84
CA MET A 1 -50.47 -9.08 -56.76
C MET A 1 -50.73 -9.39 -55.29
N ALA A 2 -51.58 -10.38 -54.98
CA ALA A 2 -52.06 -10.72 -53.62
C ALA A 2 -50.93 -10.77 -52.56
N ALA A 3 -51.05 -10.26 -51.31
CA ALA A 3 -52.11 -10.40 -50.30
C ALA A 3 -52.28 -11.86 -49.83
N SER A 4 -51.73 -12.25 -48.67
CA SER A 4 -52.48 -12.43 -47.39
C SER A 4 -51.71 -13.46 -46.52
N ARG A 5 -51.88 -13.64 -45.20
CA ARG A 5 -52.50 -12.88 -44.06
C ARG A 5 -52.15 -13.65 -42.75
N ILE A 6 -51.85 -12.94 -41.64
CA ILE A 6 -52.36 -13.19 -40.25
C ILE A 6 -52.02 -14.57 -39.57
N ALA A 7 -51.64 -14.74 -38.29
CA ALA A 7 -51.81 -13.93 -37.06
C ALA A 7 -50.68 -14.07 -36.00
N LEU A 8 -50.67 -13.10 -35.06
CA LEU A 8 -50.42 -13.17 -33.60
C LEU A 8 -49.93 -14.51 -32.97
N ARG A 9 -49.05 -14.52 -31.93
CA ARG A 9 -49.21 -13.79 -30.64
C ARG A 9 -47.93 -13.87 -29.76
N SER A 10 -47.56 -12.76 -29.09
CA SER A 10 -46.65 -12.65 -27.89
C SER A 10 -45.20 -13.21 -27.98
N ALA A 11 -44.17 -12.64 -27.33
CA ALA A 11 -44.11 -11.56 -26.32
C ALA A 11 -42.92 -10.60 -26.57
N ARG A 12 -42.87 -9.49 -25.82
CA ARG A 12 -41.77 -8.50 -25.87
C ARG A 12 -40.64 -8.86 -24.90
N ALA A 13 -39.40 -8.81 -25.37
CA ALA A 13 -38.22 -8.52 -24.56
C ALA A 13 -37.33 -7.53 -25.34
N ILE A 14 -37.08 -6.34 -24.80
CA ILE A 14 -36.37 -5.27 -25.51
C ILE A 14 -34.91 -5.26 -25.08
N ALA A 15 -34.04 -5.87 -25.90
CA ALA A 15 -32.60 -5.67 -25.79
C ALA A 15 -32.24 -4.28 -26.34
N ARG A 16 -31.93 -3.32 -25.47
CA ARG A 16 -31.27 -2.08 -25.88
C ARG A 16 -29.78 -2.36 -26.07
N LEU A 17 -29.32 -2.27 -27.31
CA LEU A 17 -27.90 -2.19 -27.63
C LEU A 17 -27.44 -0.76 -27.32
N GLU A 18 -26.57 -0.59 -26.32
CA GLU A 18 -25.88 0.68 -26.08
C GLU A 18 -24.61 0.76 -26.95
N PRO A 19 -24.46 1.76 -27.84
CA PRO A 19 -23.31 1.84 -28.72
C PRO A 19 -22.08 2.42 -28.02
N CYS A 20 -20.89 2.01 -28.48
CA CYS A 20 -19.60 2.45 -27.92
C CYS A 20 -19.43 3.98 -27.94
N ILE A 21 -19.04 4.55 -26.80
CA ILE A 21 -18.93 6.01 -26.60
C ILE A 21 -17.86 6.68 -27.48
N MET A 22 -16.87 5.91 -27.96
CA MET A 22 -15.82 6.38 -28.89
C MET A 22 -16.30 6.52 -30.35
N CYS A 23 -17.51 6.06 -30.70
CA CYS A 23 -18.00 6.09 -32.08
C CYS A 23 -18.85 7.33 -32.43
N GLN A 24 -19.24 8.17 -31.46
CA GLN A 24 -20.04 9.37 -31.73
C GLN A 24 -19.22 10.60 -32.15
N SER A 25 -17.89 10.56 -32.05
CA SER A 25 -17.00 11.69 -32.30
C SER A 25 -16.54 11.86 -33.76
N HIS A 26 -17.01 11.04 -34.71
CA HIS A 26 -16.43 10.99 -36.07
C HIS A 26 -17.40 10.91 -37.26
N GLN A 27 -18.71 11.17 -37.09
CA GLN A 27 -19.66 11.29 -38.22
C GLN A 27 -20.39 12.64 -38.32
N LEU A 28 -19.93 13.68 -37.61
CA LEU A 28 -20.59 14.99 -37.57
C LEU A 28 -19.70 16.15 -38.08
N ALA A 29 -18.88 15.87 -39.11
CA ALA A 29 -17.87 16.80 -39.61
C ALA A 29 -17.88 17.10 -41.13
N LEU A 30 -18.57 16.30 -41.96
CA LEU A 30 -18.44 16.38 -43.44
C LEU A 30 -19.75 16.44 -44.25
N ALA A 31 -20.91 16.51 -43.61
CA ALA A 31 -22.20 16.66 -44.30
C ALA A 31 -22.92 17.96 -43.89
N ILE A 32 -22.95 18.92 -44.82
CA ILE A 32 -23.65 20.23 -44.89
C ILE A 32 -22.66 21.39 -45.05
N ARG A 33 -22.27 21.64 -46.31
CA ARG A 33 -21.65 22.90 -46.74
C ARG A 33 -22.05 23.29 -48.17
N ARG A 34 -23.35 23.42 -48.42
CA ARG A 34 -23.95 24.04 -49.62
C ARG A 34 -25.42 24.38 -49.37
N ASN A 35 -25.79 25.63 -49.69
CA ASN A 35 -27.17 26.15 -49.87
C ASN A 35 -28.06 26.18 -48.59
N ALA A 36 -28.95 27.15 -48.39
CA ALA A 36 -29.14 28.47 -49.00
C ALA A 36 -29.84 29.42 -47.99
N THR A 37 -30.06 30.68 -48.36
CA THR A 37 -30.61 31.74 -47.49
C THR A 37 -32.15 31.87 -47.55
N ARG A 38 -32.69 32.56 -46.53
CA ARG A 38 -34.01 33.23 -46.38
C ARG A 38 -35.04 32.58 -45.42
N TYR A 39 -35.60 33.45 -44.57
CA TYR A 39 -36.71 33.30 -43.61
C TYR A 39 -38.08 33.58 -44.32
N PRO A 40 -39.29 33.50 -43.69
CA PRO A 40 -39.59 33.47 -42.24
C PRO A 40 -40.72 32.50 -41.76
N THR A 41 -41.02 32.57 -40.44
CA THR A 41 -42.19 32.02 -39.69
C THR A 41 -42.33 30.48 -39.64
N SER A 42 -42.65 29.83 -38.51
CA SER A 42 -43.33 30.28 -37.28
C SER A 42 -42.91 29.53 -35.99
N SER A 43 -43.38 30.05 -34.82
CA SER A 43 -43.56 29.41 -33.49
C SER A 43 -42.35 28.98 -32.62
N CYS A 44 -42.47 29.30 -31.32
CA CYS A 44 -41.77 28.75 -30.14
C CYS A 44 -40.26 29.03 -29.95
N ASP A 45 -39.97 30.22 -29.41
CA ASP A 45 -39.22 30.46 -28.16
C ASP A 45 -38.13 29.46 -27.74
N PHE A 46 -36.86 29.86 -27.88
CA PHE A 46 -36.05 30.34 -26.74
C PHE A 46 -34.73 30.96 -27.25
N ALA A 47 -34.68 32.28 -27.43
CA ALA A 47 -33.59 32.95 -28.19
C ALA A 47 -33.05 34.25 -27.56
N THR A 48 -32.83 34.27 -26.24
CA THR A 48 -32.01 35.30 -25.57
C THR A 48 -31.23 34.67 -24.40
N SER A 49 -29.91 34.75 -24.33
CA SER A 49 -28.93 35.19 -25.34
C SER A 49 -27.53 34.68 -24.97
N MET A 50 -26.64 34.48 -25.94
CA MET A 50 -25.21 34.69 -25.67
C MET A 50 -24.42 35.07 -26.92
N ARG A 51 -24.07 36.35 -27.03
CA ARG A 51 -22.93 36.78 -27.84
C ARG A 51 -21.67 36.30 -27.11
N VAL A 52 -20.79 35.56 -27.79
CA VAL A 52 -19.42 35.36 -27.29
C VAL A 52 -18.62 36.62 -27.57
N GLN A 53 -18.85 37.65 -26.75
CA GLN A 53 -17.92 38.76 -26.61
C GLN A 53 -16.76 38.30 -25.71
N ASN A 54 -15.54 38.75 -26.03
CA ASN A 54 -14.40 38.64 -25.12
C ASN A 54 -14.66 39.49 -23.87
N TYR A 55 -15.29 38.90 -22.86
CA TYR A 55 -15.47 39.51 -21.54
C TYR A 55 -14.69 38.74 -20.49
N ALA A 56 -13.51 39.28 -20.15
CA ALA A 56 -12.93 39.13 -18.83
C ALA A 56 -13.74 39.94 -17.77
N THR A 57 -15.07 39.77 -17.76
CA THR A 57 -15.88 40.17 -16.61
C THR A 57 -15.60 39.23 -15.47
N LYS A 58 -15.33 39.78 -14.28
CA LYS A 58 -15.40 39.03 -13.02
C LYS A 58 -16.83 38.48 -12.86
N GLN A 59 -17.11 37.26 -13.32
CA GLN A 59 -18.23 36.51 -12.77
C GLN A 59 -17.95 36.41 -11.26
N LYS A 60 -18.81 37.01 -10.45
CA LYS A 60 -18.79 36.76 -9.01
C LYS A 60 -18.93 35.26 -8.83
N LEU A 61 -18.03 34.66 -8.04
CA LEU A 61 -18.13 33.26 -7.69
C LEU A 61 -19.53 33.03 -7.11
N ASP A 62 -20.32 32.17 -7.76
CA ASP A 62 -21.61 31.72 -7.23
C ASP A 62 -21.33 30.73 -6.08
N ALA A 63 -20.88 31.29 -4.96
CA ALA A 63 -20.47 30.55 -3.78
C ALA A 63 -21.62 29.68 -3.22
N PRO A 64 -22.90 30.09 -3.24
CA PRO A 64 -24.03 29.20 -2.93
C PRO A 64 -24.12 27.98 -3.85
N ARG A 65 -24.03 28.15 -5.18
CA ARG A 65 -24.07 27.04 -6.12
C ARG A 65 -22.84 26.13 -6.03
N LEU A 66 -21.64 26.72 -5.99
CA LEU A 66 -20.41 25.96 -5.86
C LEU A 66 -20.36 25.21 -4.53
N ARG A 67 -20.88 25.81 -3.44
CA ARG A 67 -21.08 25.11 -2.18
C ARG A 67 -22.00 23.91 -2.36
N ALA A 68 -23.17 24.09 -2.99
CA ALA A 68 -24.13 23.00 -3.21
C ALA A 68 -23.52 21.83 -4.02
N ASP A 69 -22.72 22.12 -5.06
CA ASP A 69 -22.04 21.10 -5.87
C ASP A 69 -20.94 20.34 -5.08
N VAL A 70 -20.15 21.05 -4.26
CA VAL A 70 -19.13 20.45 -3.38
C VAL A 70 -19.78 19.59 -2.29
N ASP A 71 -20.78 20.15 -1.61
CA ASP A 71 -21.61 19.48 -0.62
C ASP A 71 -22.27 18.22 -1.22
N ALA A 72 -22.76 18.29 -2.47
CA ALA A 72 -23.40 17.16 -3.13
C ALA A 72 -22.44 16.00 -3.42
N ARG A 73 -21.23 16.30 -3.90
CA ARG A 73 -20.19 15.29 -4.12
C ARG A 73 -19.70 14.69 -2.80
N GLY A 74 -19.57 15.52 -1.76
CA GLY A 74 -19.23 15.08 -0.41
C GLY A 74 -20.24 14.08 0.17
N ARG A 75 -21.55 14.39 0.11
CA ARG A 75 -22.62 13.47 0.53
C ARG A 75 -22.56 12.15 -0.23
N LEU A 76 -22.50 12.19 -1.55
CA LEU A 76 -22.53 10.97 -2.38
C LEU A 76 -21.31 10.07 -2.13
N GLY A 77 -20.11 10.66 -1.98
CA GLY A 77 -18.90 9.91 -1.63
C GLY A 77 -19.02 9.25 -0.25
N PHE A 78 -19.46 10.00 0.76
CA PHE A 78 -19.62 9.50 2.12
C PHE A 78 -20.67 8.38 2.20
N TYR A 79 -21.84 8.54 1.58
CA TYR A 79 -22.86 7.49 1.50
C TYR A 79 -22.40 6.23 0.74
N THR A 80 -21.43 6.37 -0.18
CA THR A 80 -20.84 5.22 -0.88
C THR A 80 -19.88 4.46 0.05
N LEU A 81 -19.02 5.18 0.78
CA LEU A 81 -18.12 4.61 1.79
C LEU A 81 -18.91 3.90 2.91
N THR A 82 -19.84 4.62 3.56
CA THR A 82 -20.58 4.07 4.72
C THR A 82 -21.56 2.96 4.35
N LYS A 83 -21.96 2.84 3.08
CA LYS A 83 -22.64 1.64 2.58
C LYS A 83 -21.69 0.46 2.39
N HIS A 84 -20.50 0.68 1.82
CA HIS A 84 -19.47 -0.36 1.65
C HIS A 84 -19.03 -0.94 3.02
N GLU A 85 -18.95 -0.09 4.04
CA GLU A 85 -18.66 -0.47 5.44
C GLU A 85 -19.86 -1.09 6.18
N GLY A 86 -21.04 -1.21 5.54
CA GLY A 86 -22.25 -1.80 6.14
C GLY A 86 -22.97 -0.93 7.18
N ILE A 87 -22.55 0.32 7.38
CA ILE A 87 -23.02 1.24 8.42
C ILE A 87 -24.47 1.71 8.15
N HIS A 88 -24.90 1.79 6.88
CA HIS A 88 -26.31 1.98 6.52
C HIS A 88 -26.73 1.18 5.28
N LYS A 89 -28.02 0.83 5.20
CA LYS A 89 -28.57 -0.07 4.17
C LYS A 89 -29.08 0.65 2.91
N ILE A 90 -29.36 1.95 3.00
CA ILE A 90 -29.91 2.73 1.88
C ILE A 90 -28.86 2.90 0.76
N GLU A 91 -29.27 2.68 -0.50
CA GLU A 91 -28.46 2.95 -1.69
C GLU A 91 -27.99 4.42 -1.78
N PRO A 92 -26.75 4.74 -2.20
CA PRO A 92 -26.21 6.10 -2.08
C PRO A 92 -27.01 7.15 -2.89
N ARG A 93 -27.54 6.77 -4.05
CA ARG A 93 -28.42 7.63 -4.88
C ARG A 93 -29.81 7.81 -4.26
N THR A 94 -30.31 6.80 -3.54
CA THR A 94 -31.59 6.88 -2.82
C THR A 94 -31.45 7.71 -1.55
N ALA A 95 -30.35 7.54 -0.81
CA ALA A 95 -29.98 8.37 0.34
C ALA A 95 -29.87 9.86 -0.05
N MET A 96 -29.23 10.14 -1.19
CA MET A 96 -29.18 11.48 -1.78
C MET A 96 -30.57 12.03 -2.10
N SER A 97 -31.41 11.23 -2.79
CA SER A 97 -32.78 11.61 -3.15
C SER A 97 -33.66 11.89 -1.92
N ILE A 98 -33.49 11.10 -0.85
CA ILE A 98 -34.16 11.29 0.44
C ILE A 98 -33.74 12.62 1.09
N TYR A 99 -32.43 12.92 1.12
CA TYR A 99 -31.91 14.17 1.68
C TYR A 99 -32.43 15.39 0.92
N ASP A 100 -32.35 15.38 -0.42
CA ASP A 100 -32.74 16.53 -1.24
C ASP A 100 -34.28 16.75 -1.22
N ASP A 101 -35.09 15.68 -1.15
CA ASP A 101 -36.54 15.75 -1.00
C ASP A 101 -36.97 16.20 0.41
N PHE A 102 -36.22 15.82 1.45
CA PHE A 102 -36.41 16.38 2.80
C PHE A 102 -36.15 17.90 2.79
N VAL A 103 -35.03 18.32 2.19
CA VAL A 103 -34.66 19.75 2.06
C VAL A 103 -35.71 20.56 1.31
N ALA A 104 -36.30 20.01 0.24
CA ALA A 104 -37.35 20.67 -0.52
C ALA A 104 -38.63 20.95 0.29
N HIS A 105 -38.95 20.09 1.27
CA HIS A 105 -40.22 20.16 2.01
C HIS A 105 -40.10 20.64 3.46
N LYS A 106 -38.89 20.80 4.02
CA LYS A 106 -38.66 21.14 5.44
C LYS A 106 -39.36 22.42 5.94
N ASN A 107 -39.63 23.38 5.04
CA ASN A 107 -40.32 24.64 5.38
C ASN A 107 -41.85 24.56 5.19
N THR A 108 -42.40 23.45 4.69
CA THR A 108 -43.81 23.33 4.26
C THR A 108 -44.68 22.50 5.21
N MET A 109 -44.07 21.69 6.06
CA MET A 109 -44.73 20.79 7.02
C MET A 109 -43.77 20.46 8.16
N SER A 110 -44.27 19.97 9.30
CA SER A 110 -43.41 19.55 10.42
C SER A 110 -42.46 18.42 10.02
N HIS A 111 -41.27 18.37 10.63
CA HIS A 111 -40.21 17.43 10.26
C HIS A 111 -40.66 15.97 10.36
N GLY A 112 -41.43 15.60 11.40
CA GLY A 112 -42.03 14.26 11.50
C GLY A 112 -42.98 13.92 10.35
N LYS A 113 -43.87 14.83 9.94
CA LYS A 113 -44.75 14.61 8.78
C LYS A 113 -43.95 14.47 7.48
N ASN A 114 -42.86 15.21 7.34
CA ASN A 114 -41.95 15.11 6.20
C ASN A 114 -41.22 13.76 6.16
N VAL A 115 -40.75 13.26 7.31
CA VAL A 115 -40.08 11.95 7.42
C VAL A 115 -41.04 10.80 7.14
N LEU A 116 -42.26 10.82 7.69
CA LEU A 116 -43.29 9.80 7.38
C LEU A 116 -43.67 9.78 5.89
N ARG A 117 -43.77 10.96 5.25
CA ARG A 117 -43.94 11.07 3.78
C ARG A 117 -42.79 10.40 3.02
N ILE A 118 -41.55 10.59 3.47
CA ILE A 118 -40.34 10.03 2.85
C ILE A 118 -40.27 8.51 3.03
N VAL A 119 -40.51 8.00 4.24
CA VAL A 119 -40.59 6.55 4.55
C VAL A 119 -41.55 5.85 3.58
N ASN A 120 -42.76 6.41 3.42
CA ASN A 120 -43.78 5.87 2.52
C ASN A 120 -43.42 6.03 1.02
N LYS A 121 -42.81 7.16 0.63
CA LYS A 121 -42.46 7.46 -0.78
C LYS A 121 -41.31 6.59 -1.30
N TYR A 122 -40.28 6.37 -0.49
CA TYR A 122 -39.07 5.64 -0.88
C TYR A 122 -39.09 4.16 -0.43
N ASN A 123 -40.12 3.73 0.31
CA ASN A 123 -40.27 2.38 0.86
C ASN A 123 -39.03 1.94 1.68
N VAL A 124 -38.59 2.82 2.59
CA VAL A 124 -37.46 2.60 3.50
C VAL A 124 -37.94 2.64 4.95
N PRO A 125 -37.44 1.78 5.86
CA PRO A 125 -37.86 1.80 7.25
C PRO A 125 -37.34 3.05 7.97
N LEU A 126 -38.09 3.51 8.97
CA LEU A 126 -37.80 4.75 9.71
C LEU A 126 -36.39 4.76 10.35
N ASN A 127 -35.95 3.62 10.89
CA ASN A 127 -34.62 3.42 11.48
C ASN A 127 -33.47 3.62 10.44
N ASP A 128 -33.67 3.23 9.18
CA ASP A 128 -32.66 3.47 8.13
C ASP A 128 -32.58 4.97 7.77
N VAL A 129 -33.68 5.74 7.90
CA VAL A 129 -33.68 7.20 7.72
C VAL A 129 -33.03 7.91 8.92
N ALA A 130 -33.24 7.43 10.15
CA ALA A 130 -32.52 7.90 11.33
C ALA A 130 -31.02 7.61 11.23
N SER A 131 -30.66 6.41 10.78
CA SER A 131 -29.27 6.02 10.50
C SER A 131 -28.62 6.92 9.44
N LEU A 132 -29.34 7.22 8.35
CA LEU A 132 -28.90 8.19 7.34
C LEU A 132 -28.69 9.59 7.92
N ALA A 133 -29.54 10.06 8.83
CA ALA A 133 -29.38 11.35 9.50
C ALA A 133 -28.10 11.39 10.36
N ILE A 134 -27.84 10.36 11.18
CA ILE A 134 -26.63 10.23 12.01
C ILE A 134 -25.37 10.21 11.13
N VAL A 135 -25.38 9.43 10.05
CA VAL A 135 -24.28 9.38 9.06
C VAL A 135 -24.07 10.74 8.41
N THR A 136 -25.13 11.41 7.96
CA THR A 136 -25.05 12.73 7.30
C THR A 136 -24.50 13.81 8.24
N PHE A 137 -24.75 13.70 9.55
CA PHE A 137 -24.20 14.64 10.53
C PHE A 137 -22.68 14.52 10.72
N LYS A 138 -22.12 13.32 10.52
CA LYS A 138 -20.68 13.04 10.62
C LYS A 138 -19.86 13.43 9.38
N ILE A 139 -20.49 13.81 8.27
CA ILE A 139 -19.78 14.26 7.06
C ILE A 139 -18.83 15.43 7.41
N PRO A 140 -17.51 15.31 7.13
CA PRO A 140 -16.57 16.38 7.40
C PRO A 140 -16.76 17.57 6.44
N ASP A 141 -16.92 18.77 6.99
CA ASP A 141 -16.83 20.02 6.23
C ASP A 141 -15.39 20.26 5.75
N ILE A 142 -15.23 21.07 4.70
CA ILE A 142 -13.98 21.46 4.03
C ILE A 142 -12.91 21.76 5.08
N GLY A 143 -11.89 20.90 5.19
CA GLY A 143 -10.87 20.97 6.24
C GLY A 143 -10.04 22.26 6.18
N ASP A 144 -9.77 22.74 4.97
CA ASP A 144 -9.03 23.97 4.69
C ASP A 144 -9.82 25.21 5.12
N ALA A 145 -9.31 25.93 6.12
CA ALA A 145 -9.94 27.14 6.65
C ALA A 145 -10.04 28.29 5.63
N ALA A 146 -9.09 28.43 4.70
CA ALA A 146 -9.14 29.47 3.67
C ALA A 146 -10.19 29.14 2.60
N LYS A 147 -10.26 27.88 2.15
CA LYS A 147 -11.33 27.41 1.24
C LYS A 147 -12.71 27.50 1.92
N ARG A 148 -12.81 27.20 3.23
CA ARG A 148 -14.04 27.32 4.03
C ARG A 148 -14.48 28.79 4.23
N ALA A 149 -13.55 29.73 4.34
CA ALA A 149 -13.88 31.16 4.47
C ALA A 149 -14.38 31.81 3.17
N GLN A 150 -14.14 31.18 2.02
CA GLN A 150 -14.58 31.66 0.69
C GLN A 150 -15.97 31.16 0.28
N LEU A 151 -16.57 30.24 1.04
CA LEU A 151 -17.87 29.62 0.76
C LEU A 151 -18.82 29.78 1.97
N PRO A 152 -20.15 29.75 1.77
CA PRO A 152 -21.07 29.69 2.89
C PRO A 152 -20.86 28.43 3.75
N PRO A 153 -21.21 28.45 5.05
CA PRO A 153 -21.12 27.28 5.92
C PRO A 153 -21.95 26.10 5.41
N SER A 154 -21.45 24.86 5.55
CA SER A 154 -22.20 23.67 5.13
C SER A 154 -23.56 23.59 5.82
N GLN A 155 -24.58 23.18 5.07
CA GLN A 155 -25.91 22.95 5.62
C GLN A 155 -26.14 21.49 6.04
N HIS A 156 -25.12 20.62 5.98
CA HIS A 156 -25.26 19.19 6.29
C HIS A 156 -25.54 18.94 7.75
N LYS A 157 -24.75 19.48 8.67
CA LYS A 157 -24.99 19.34 10.12
C LYS A 157 -26.37 19.86 10.53
N ASN A 158 -26.75 21.05 10.07
CA ASN A 158 -28.07 21.62 10.34
C ASN A 158 -29.20 20.72 9.80
N THR A 159 -29.14 20.35 8.52
CA THR A 159 -30.20 19.56 7.87
C THR A 159 -30.29 18.14 8.40
N ALA A 160 -29.15 17.52 8.74
CA ALA A 160 -29.10 16.22 9.40
C ALA A 160 -29.72 16.28 10.80
N GLY A 161 -29.49 17.37 11.55
CA GLY A 161 -30.19 17.65 12.80
C GLY A 161 -31.72 17.71 12.62
N LEU A 162 -32.21 18.46 11.62
CA LEU A 162 -33.65 18.54 11.31
C LEU A 162 -34.23 17.20 10.82
N LEU A 163 -33.45 16.39 10.09
CA LEU A 163 -33.87 15.05 9.65
C LEU A 163 -33.96 14.09 10.85
N LEU A 164 -32.97 14.13 11.76
CA LEU A 164 -32.96 13.34 13.00
C LEU A 164 -34.10 13.77 13.94
N GLN A 165 -34.37 15.07 14.03
CA GLN A 165 -35.55 15.65 14.71
C GLN A 165 -36.84 15.09 14.12
N GLY A 166 -36.95 15.02 12.79
CA GLY A 166 -38.10 14.42 12.11
C GLY A 166 -38.28 12.93 12.43
N CYS A 167 -37.19 12.16 12.50
CA CYS A 167 -37.25 10.75 12.92
C CYS A 167 -37.72 10.62 14.37
N ALA A 168 -37.18 11.43 15.29
CA ALA A 168 -37.58 11.42 16.70
C ALA A 168 -39.05 11.88 16.90
N GLN A 169 -39.50 12.90 16.18
CA GLN A 169 -40.92 13.32 16.11
C GLN A 169 -41.84 12.25 15.50
N SER A 170 -41.29 11.28 14.76
CA SER A 170 -42.01 10.13 14.22
C SER A 170 -41.97 8.90 15.13
N GLY A 171 -41.38 9.01 16.33
CA GLY A 171 -41.28 7.94 17.31
C GLY A 171 -40.10 6.98 17.11
N ASP A 172 -39.10 7.33 16.31
CA ASP A 172 -37.97 6.43 16.02
C ASP A 172 -37.06 6.18 17.25
N PRO A 173 -36.91 4.92 17.70
CA PRO A 173 -36.10 4.62 18.89
C PRO A 173 -34.61 4.96 18.75
N LEU A 174 -34.02 4.81 17.55
CA LEU A 174 -32.60 5.13 17.33
C LEU A 174 -32.37 6.64 17.39
N ALA A 175 -33.21 7.43 16.72
CA ALA A 175 -33.11 8.89 16.72
C ALA A 175 -33.28 9.48 18.12
N ILE A 176 -34.30 9.02 18.86
CA ILE A 176 -34.57 9.45 20.24
C ILE A 176 -33.37 9.11 21.15
N THR A 177 -32.85 7.88 21.05
CA THR A 177 -31.68 7.44 21.83
C THR A 177 -30.44 8.27 21.50
N HIS A 178 -30.14 8.49 20.22
CA HIS A 178 -28.95 9.25 19.81
C HIS A 178 -29.00 10.72 20.28
N ILE A 179 -30.17 11.36 20.23
CA ILE A 179 -30.37 12.73 20.75
C ILE A 179 -30.13 12.75 22.26
N LEU A 180 -30.68 11.80 23.02
CA LEU A 180 -30.53 11.79 24.48
C LEU A 180 -29.11 11.40 24.92
N THR A 181 -28.43 10.50 24.21
CA THR A 181 -26.99 10.23 24.36
C THR A 181 -26.16 11.49 24.13
N ALA A 182 -26.51 12.30 23.11
CA ALA A 182 -25.84 13.58 22.88
C ALA A 182 -26.10 14.59 24.02
N VAL A 183 -27.33 14.69 24.53
CA VAL A 183 -27.69 15.57 25.64
C VAL A 183 -26.91 15.20 26.91
N TYR A 184 -26.80 13.90 27.23
CA TYR A 184 -26.02 13.41 28.37
C TYR A 184 -24.52 13.75 28.23
N LEU A 185 -23.89 13.33 27.13
CA LEU A 185 -22.45 13.57 26.87
C LEU A 185 -22.12 15.05 26.65
N GLY A 186 -23.08 15.86 26.22
CA GLY A 186 -22.92 17.30 26.05
C GLY A 186 -22.64 18.02 27.38
N GLY A 187 -23.29 17.59 28.47
CA GLY A 187 -22.99 18.04 29.83
C GLY A 187 -21.58 17.63 30.29
N SER A 188 -21.11 16.46 29.86
CA SER A 188 -19.77 15.92 30.16
C SER A 188 -18.61 16.63 29.45
N GLY A 189 -18.87 17.64 28.61
CA GLY A 189 -17.83 18.37 27.88
C GLY A 189 -17.45 17.76 26.52
N HIS A 190 -18.15 16.73 26.05
CA HIS A 190 -17.85 16.07 24.78
C HIS A 190 -18.25 16.96 23.60
N SER A 191 -17.27 17.62 22.97
CA SER A 191 -17.47 18.68 21.96
C SER A 191 -18.45 18.32 20.84
N PHE A 192 -18.30 17.14 20.25
CA PHE A 192 -19.17 16.66 19.18
C PHE A 192 -20.62 16.39 19.65
N ALA A 193 -20.82 15.99 20.90
CA ALA A 193 -22.15 15.83 21.50
C ALA A 193 -22.79 17.19 21.83
N GLN A 194 -21.98 18.19 22.19
CA GLN A 194 -22.45 19.58 22.34
C GLN A 194 -22.91 20.19 21.01
N GLU A 195 -22.26 19.87 19.88
CA GLU A 195 -22.74 20.30 18.57
C GLU A 195 -24.14 19.75 18.27
N ILE A 196 -24.36 18.44 18.47
CA ILE A 196 -25.68 17.81 18.30
C ILE A 196 -26.71 18.44 19.25
N THR A 197 -26.38 18.57 20.53
CA THR A 197 -27.27 19.10 21.58
C THR A 197 -27.79 20.50 21.27
N ARG A 198 -26.98 21.35 20.64
CA ARG A 198 -27.36 22.74 20.27
C ARG A 198 -28.44 22.83 19.19
N LEU A 199 -28.77 21.73 18.51
CA LEU A 199 -29.78 21.68 17.44
C LEU A 199 -31.20 21.46 17.98
N PHE A 200 -31.35 20.97 19.22
CA PHE A 200 -32.64 20.52 19.76
C PHE A 200 -33.14 21.45 20.88
N PRO A 201 -34.37 22.00 20.78
CA PRO A 201 -34.95 22.81 21.86
C PRO A 201 -35.18 22.00 23.14
N LYS A 202 -34.99 22.63 24.31
CA LYS A 202 -35.23 22.00 25.63
C LYS A 202 -36.64 21.40 25.79
N GLN A 203 -37.65 22.02 25.16
CA GLN A 203 -39.03 21.52 25.18
C GLN A 203 -39.17 20.18 24.43
N GLU A 204 -38.49 20.03 23.29
CA GLU A 204 -38.50 18.76 22.55
C GLU A 204 -37.70 17.67 23.27
N ILE A 205 -36.56 18.02 23.88
CA ILE A 205 -35.76 17.08 24.68
C ILE A 205 -36.60 16.47 25.82
N ALA A 206 -37.48 17.24 26.45
CA ALA A 206 -38.42 16.72 27.44
C ALA A 206 -39.47 15.75 26.86
N GLN A 207 -39.98 16.02 25.65
CA GLN A 207 -40.91 15.11 24.96
C GLN A 207 -40.22 13.82 24.48
N TYR A 208 -39.02 13.94 23.90
CA TYR A 208 -38.19 12.79 23.53
C TYR A 208 -37.82 11.97 24.77
N ARG A 209 -37.64 12.59 25.94
CA ARG A 209 -37.40 11.84 27.18
C ARG A 209 -38.61 11.01 27.64
N LEU A 210 -39.81 11.58 27.64
CA LEU A 210 -41.04 10.83 27.92
C LEU A 210 -41.24 9.67 26.92
N SER A 211 -40.95 9.91 25.64
CA SER A 211 -41.01 8.89 24.59
C SER A 211 -39.96 7.79 24.81
N PHE A 212 -38.75 8.16 25.23
CA PHE A 212 -37.64 7.27 25.50
C PHE A 212 -37.87 6.35 26.69
N ASP A 213 -38.39 6.87 27.80
CA ASP A 213 -38.71 6.04 28.97
C ASP A 213 -39.89 5.09 28.68
N ALA A 214 -40.74 5.40 27.68
CA ALA A 214 -41.83 4.56 27.20
C ALA A 214 -41.45 3.49 26.14
N ILE A 215 -40.20 3.44 25.65
CA ILE A 215 -39.78 2.42 24.67
C ILE A 215 -39.84 1.01 25.30
N ASP A 216 -40.63 0.12 24.70
CA ASP A 216 -40.58 -1.31 25.00
C ASP A 216 -39.32 -1.96 24.39
N LEU A 217 -38.55 -2.63 25.23
CA LEU A 217 -37.31 -3.32 24.83
C LEU A 217 -37.59 -4.68 24.17
N GLN A 218 -38.74 -5.32 24.41
CA GLN A 218 -39.10 -6.60 23.77
C GLN A 218 -39.37 -6.40 22.28
N SER A 219 -40.02 -5.30 21.90
CA SER A 219 -40.20 -4.88 20.50
C SER A 219 -38.89 -4.72 19.71
N LEU A 220 -37.75 -4.59 20.41
CA LEU A 220 -36.42 -4.35 19.85
C LEU A 220 -35.47 -5.56 19.90
N GLU A 221 -35.96 -6.78 20.15
CA GLU A 221 -35.14 -8.02 20.16
C GLU A 221 -34.26 -8.23 18.90
N LYS A 222 -34.66 -7.66 17.76
CA LYS A 222 -33.91 -7.72 16.48
C LYS A 222 -32.76 -6.70 16.39
N ASP A 223 -32.62 -5.81 17.37
CA ASP A 223 -31.56 -4.80 17.49
C ASP A 223 -30.95 -4.81 18.91
N PRO A 224 -30.14 -5.84 19.24
CA PRO A 224 -29.51 -5.95 20.56
C PRO A 224 -28.53 -4.79 20.84
N GLY A 225 -27.96 -4.18 19.80
CA GLY A 225 -27.05 -3.04 19.92
C GLY A 225 -27.74 -1.74 20.35
N LEU A 226 -29.01 -1.55 19.99
CA LEU A 226 -29.84 -0.43 20.44
C LEU A 226 -30.49 -0.71 21.81
N VAL A 227 -30.92 -1.95 22.09
CA VAL A 227 -31.40 -2.37 23.42
C VAL A 227 -30.33 -2.11 24.50
N LEU A 228 -29.06 -2.42 24.20
CA LEU A 228 -27.91 -2.11 25.06
C LEU A 228 -27.79 -0.60 25.32
N GLU A 229 -27.83 0.22 24.26
CA GLU A 229 -27.63 1.68 24.33
C GLU A 229 -28.76 2.39 25.09
N ILE A 230 -30.03 2.08 24.79
CA ILE A 230 -31.21 2.60 25.50
C ILE A 230 -31.08 2.30 27.00
N SER A 231 -30.79 1.06 27.34
CA SER A 231 -30.84 0.62 28.73
C SER A 231 -29.67 1.16 29.56
N THR A 232 -28.50 1.31 28.95
CA THR A 232 -27.37 2.06 29.54
C THR A 232 -27.76 3.52 29.80
N ILE A 233 -28.32 4.22 28.81
CA ILE A 233 -28.72 5.64 28.95
C ILE A 233 -29.80 5.81 30.03
N ARG A 234 -30.76 4.90 30.14
CA ARG A 234 -31.73 4.87 31.26
C ARG A 234 -31.01 4.79 32.61
N GLY A 235 -30.06 3.87 32.78
CA GLY A 235 -29.26 3.73 33.99
C GLY A 235 -28.47 5.00 34.33
N LEU A 236 -27.76 5.58 33.36
CA LEU A 236 -26.94 6.79 33.55
C LEU A 236 -27.77 8.01 33.95
N PHE A 237 -28.99 8.14 33.40
CA PHE A 237 -29.92 9.19 33.84
C PHE A 237 -30.50 8.93 35.23
N LEU A 238 -30.74 7.68 35.61
CA LEU A 238 -31.16 7.32 36.98
C LEU A 238 -30.03 7.62 37.98
N GLU A 239 -28.76 7.38 37.63
CA GLU A 239 -27.61 7.83 38.43
C GLU A 239 -27.54 9.36 38.55
N GLN A 240 -27.77 10.10 37.45
CA GLN A 240 -27.82 11.56 37.45
C GLN A 240 -28.98 12.11 38.31
N ALA A 241 -30.08 11.37 38.42
CA ALA A 241 -31.19 11.66 39.33
C ALA A 241 -30.97 11.16 40.78
N GLY A 242 -29.86 10.49 41.07
CA GLY A 242 -29.52 9.93 42.38
C GLY A 242 -30.17 8.56 42.70
N GLN A 243 -30.97 8.01 41.79
CA GLN A 243 -31.73 6.75 41.93
C GLN A 243 -30.84 5.50 41.72
N LYS A 244 -29.74 5.40 42.48
CA LYS A 244 -28.68 4.39 42.32
C LYS A 244 -29.17 2.94 42.32
N GLN A 245 -30.19 2.60 43.11
CA GLN A 245 -30.72 1.22 43.16
C GLN A 245 -31.52 0.86 41.91
N GLU A 246 -32.22 1.83 41.32
CA GLU A 246 -32.95 1.64 40.05
C GLU A 246 -31.97 1.55 38.88
N ALA A 247 -30.92 2.38 38.87
CA ALA A 247 -29.82 2.28 37.91
C ALA A 247 -29.12 0.90 37.98
N LYS A 248 -28.80 0.44 39.20
CA LYS A 248 -28.23 -0.91 39.42
C LYS A 248 -29.12 -2.00 38.81
N LYS A 249 -30.43 -1.98 39.10
CA LYS A 249 -31.39 -2.95 38.57
C LYS A 249 -31.47 -2.89 37.03
N ALA A 250 -31.48 -1.68 36.45
CA ALA A 250 -31.52 -1.49 35.01
C ALA A 250 -30.29 -2.11 34.31
N TYR A 251 -29.07 -1.86 34.80
CA TYR A 251 -27.86 -2.47 34.23
C TYR A 251 -27.86 -4.00 34.40
N GLN A 252 -28.18 -4.52 35.59
CA GLN A 252 -28.20 -5.96 35.87
C GLN A 252 -29.14 -6.74 34.95
N GLN A 253 -30.33 -6.20 34.66
CA GLN A 253 -31.30 -6.82 33.76
C GLN A 253 -30.73 -7.00 32.35
N VAL A 254 -30.03 -5.99 31.83
CA VAL A 254 -29.41 -6.01 30.49
C VAL A 254 -28.25 -6.99 30.42
N ILE A 255 -27.37 -6.97 31.44
CA ILE A 255 -26.19 -7.84 31.55
C ILE A 255 -26.57 -9.33 31.68
N THR A 256 -27.82 -9.62 32.02
CA THR A 256 -28.39 -10.98 32.10
C THR A 256 -29.11 -11.39 30.81
N THR A 257 -29.66 -10.43 30.04
CA THR A 257 -30.56 -10.71 28.89
C THR A 257 -29.86 -10.59 27.53
N ALA A 258 -28.85 -9.72 27.41
CA ALA A 258 -28.16 -9.47 26.14
C ALA A 258 -27.18 -10.60 25.77
N ALA A 259 -27.02 -10.87 24.47
CA ALA A 259 -25.92 -11.68 23.95
C ALA A 259 -24.61 -10.87 24.02
N LEU A 260 -23.81 -11.10 25.06
CA LEU A 260 -22.72 -10.19 25.47
C LEU A 260 -21.49 -10.15 24.54
N LYS A 261 -21.35 -11.10 23.62
CA LYS A 261 -20.13 -11.24 22.81
C LYS A 261 -20.02 -10.12 21.77
N TYR A 262 -19.04 -9.24 21.95
CA TYR A 262 -18.66 -8.27 20.92
C TYR A 262 -18.28 -9.02 19.63
N GLN A 263 -18.98 -8.73 18.54
CA GLN A 263 -18.74 -9.33 17.22
C GLN A 263 -18.17 -8.28 16.26
N PRO A 264 -16.86 -8.35 15.94
CA PRO A 264 -16.26 -7.50 14.92
C PRO A 264 -17.03 -7.59 13.60
N GLY A 265 -17.49 -6.45 13.09
CA GLY A 265 -18.22 -6.37 11.81
C GLY A 265 -19.70 -6.77 11.83
N GLN A 266 -20.33 -7.01 12.99
CA GLN A 266 -21.76 -7.37 13.05
C GLN A 266 -22.72 -6.29 13.59
N SER A 267 -22.24 -5.07 13.85
CA SER A 267 -23.08 -3.93 14.24
C SER A 267 -23.70 -3.23 13.02
N ALA A 268 -24.91 -3.61 12.63
CA ALA A 268 -25.66 -2.98 11.53
C ALA A 268 -26.30 -1.62 11.92
N HIS A 269 -25.52 -0.74 12.57
CA HIS A 269 -25.99 0.51 13.17
C HIS A 269 -25.11 1.69 12.74
N ALA A 270 -25.74 2.86 12.58
CA ALA A 270 -25.03 4.10 12.29
C ALA A 270 -23.96 4.41 13.36
N MET A 271 -22.86 5.04 12.93
CA MET A 271 -21.70 5.40 13.76
C MET A 271 -22.12 6.08 15.08
N LYS A 272 -22.10 5.33 16.19
CA LYS A 272 -22.64 5.76 17.49
C LYS A 272 -21.82 6.90 18.14
N LEU A 273 -22.33 7.42 19.24
CA LEU A 273 -21.57 8.26 20.18
C LEU A 273 -20.82 7.36 21.18
N PRO A 274 -19.68 7.79 21.74
CA PRO A 274 -18.91 6.99 22.69
C PRO A 274 -19.65 6.89 24.02
N LEU A 275 -20.32 5.76 24.23
CA LEU A 275 -21.07 5.45 25.45
C LEU A 275 -20.38 4.30 26.21
N ILE A 276 -20.34 4.41 27.53
CA ILE A 276 -19.82 3.36 28.42
C ILE A 276 -20.70 2.10 28.37
N ALA A 277 -20.10 0.91 28.30
CA ALA A 277 -20.86 -0.34 28.34
C ALA A 277 -21.54 -0.56 29.72
N PRO A 278 -22.73 -1.21 29.80
CA PRO A 278 -23.51 -1.26 31.04
C PRO A 278 -22.79 -2.01 32.18
N TRP A 279 -21.93 -2.98 31.86
CA TRP A 279 -21.09 -3.67 32.84
C TRP A 279 -19.99 -2.78 33.43
N ASN A 280 -19.47 -1.82 32.65
CA ASN A 280 -18.52 -0.82 33.14
C ASN A 280 -19.23 0.28 33.96
N ALA A 281 -20.42 0.69 33.55
CA ALA A 281 -21.25 1.64 34.30
C ALA A 281 -21.65 1.06 35.67
N LEU A 282 -22.21 -0.16 35.68
CA LEU A 282 -22.49 -0.91 36.91
C LEU A 282 -21.23 -1.18 37.73
N GLY A 283 -20.12 -1.53 37.07
CA GLY A 283 -18.82 -1.70 37.69
C GLY A 283 -18.37 -0.46 38.46
N TYR A 284 -18.47 0.74 37.88
CA TYR A 284 -18.16 1.99 38.58
C TYR A 284 -19.16 2.34 39.69
N LEU A 285 -20.46 2.16 39.44
CA LEU A 285 -21.52 2.41 40.41
C LEU A 285 -21.32 1.58 41.71
N LEU A 286 -20.80 0.36 41.57
CA LEU A 286 -20.45 -0.53 42.70
C LEU A 286 -19.04 -0.27 43.25
N LYS A 287 -18.04 0.03 42.39
CA LYS A 287 -16.66 0.34 42.80
C LYS A 287 -16.56 1.62 43.65
N ALA A 288 -17.56 2.51 43.57
CA ALA A 288 -17.68 3.67 44.44
C ALA A 288 -17.99 3.32 45.91
N ASP A 289 -18.41 2.09 46.21
CA ASP A 289 -18.66 1.60 47.57
C ASP A 289 -17.37 1.11 48.27
N LYS A 290 -17.41 1.04 49.60
CA LYS A 290 -16.33 0.57 50.47
C LYS A 290 -16.58 -0.82 51.06
N ASP A 291 -17.79 -1.39 50.96
CA ASP A 291 -18.05 -2.77 51.37
C ASP A 291 -17.29 -3.76 50.45
N PRO A 292 -16.40 -4.61 51.00
CA PRO A 292 -15.70 -5.65 50.22
C PRO A 292 -16.63 -6.57 49.42
N LYS A 293 -17.87 -6.80 49.86
CA LYS A 293 -18.87 -7.58 49.12
C LYS A 293 -19.34 -6.86 47.86
N VAL A 294 -19.57 -5.55 47.96
CA VAL A 294 -19.98 -4.71 46.82
C VAL A 294 -18.80 -4.52 45.85
N GLN A 295 -17.57 -4.43 46.36
CA GLN A 295 -16.36 -4.42 45.53
C GLN A 295 -16.10 -5.77 44.83
N ALA A 296 -16.43 -6.91 45.45
CA ALA A 296 -16.42 -8.21 44.79
C ALA A 296 -17.50 -8.30 43.69
N GLU A 297 -18.69 -7.73 43.91
CA GLU A 297 -19.73 -7.60 42.88
C GLU A 297 -19.26 -6.71 41.71
N ALA A 298 -18.58 -5.59 42.00
CA ALA A 298 -17.96 -4.73 40.99
C ALA A 298 -16.93 -5.51 40.15
N LYS A 299 -16.02 -6.24 40.81
CA LYS A 299 -15.01 -7.09 40.14
C LYS A 299 -15.66 -8.13 39.22
N PHE A 300 -16.79 -8.72 39.63
CA PHE A 300 -17.53 -9.68 38.81
C PHE A 300 -18.04 -9.05 37.50
N TYR A 301 -18.62 -7.85 37.51
CA TYR A 301 -19.09 -7.21 36.26
C TYR A 301 -17.94 -6.74 35.36
N PHE A 302 -16.84 -6.23 35.91
CA PHE A 302 -15.64 -5.96 35.12
C PHE A 302 -15.04 -7.24 34.54
N GLN A 303 -15.05 -8.36 35.28
CA GLN A 303 -14.64 -9.66 34.76
C GLN A 303 -15.57 -10.14 33.62
N LYS A 304 -16.88 -9.92 33.75
CA LYS A 304 -17.85 -10.27 32.70
C LYS A 304 -17.63 -9.45 31.42
N GLY A 305 -17.51 -8.13 31.56
CA GLY A 305 -17.21 -7.22 30.45
C GLY A 305 -15.89 -7.52 29.74
N ALA A 306 -14.86 -7.89 30.52
CA ALA A 306 -13.56 -8.27 29.98
C ALA A 306 -13.60 -9.63 29.27
N LEU A 307 -14.09 -10.69 29.91
CA LEU A 307 -13.94 -12.06 29.40
C LEU A 307 -15.06 -12.49 28.43
N GLU A 308 -16.27 -11.94 28.55
CA GLU A 308 -17.39 -12.25 27.67
C GLU A 308 -17.59 -11.16 26.60
N GLY A 309 -17.34 -9.89 26.94
CA GLY A 309 -17.48 -8.74 26.04
C GLY A 309 -16.20 -8.28 25.33
N ASP A 310 -15.01 -8.75 25.75
CA ASP A 310 -13.67 -8.32 25.29
C ASP A 310 -13.40 -6.80 25.41
N ASP A 311 -14.09 -6.12 26.35
CA ASP A 311 -14.08 -4.65 26.48
C ASP A 311 -12.75 -4.09 27.04
N PRO A 312 -12.11 -3.10 26.38
CA PRO A 312 -10.79 -2.59 26.78
C PRO A 312 -10.76 -1.92 28.15
N LEU A 313 -11.83 -1.23 28.53
CA LEU A 313 -11.94 -0.57 29.83
C LEU A 313 -12.19 -1.62 30.92
N SER A 314 -13.01 -2.62 30.64
CA SER A 314 -13.23 -3.74 31.57
C SER A 314 -11.94 -4.49 31.88
N TYR A 315 -11.06 -4.73 30.90
CA TYR A 315 -9.74 -5.30 31.16
C TYR A 315 -8.87 -4.39 32.05
N TYR A 316 -8.87 -3.08 31.80
CA TYR A 316 -8.10 -2.13 32.60
C TYR A 316 -8.62 -2.04 34.06
N GLU A 317 -9.93 -1.95 34.24
CA GLU A 317 -10.56 -1.88 35.57
C GLU A 317 -10.44 -3.22 36.32
N LEU A 318 -10.56 -4.36 35.63
CA LEU A 318 -10.31 -5.68 36.20
C LEU A 318 -8.86 -5.83 36.67
N ALA A 319 -7.89 -5.30 35.92
CA ALA A 319 -6.49 -5.28 36.34
C ALA A 319 -6.28 -4.53 37.66
N ALA A 320 -7.05 -3.48 37.94
CA ALA A 320 -6.97 -2.74 39.22
C ALA A 320 -7.42 -3.56 40.45
N PHE A 321 -8.07 -4.71 40.26
CA PHE A 321 -8.39 -5.67 41.33
C PHE A 321 -7.38 -6.84 41.46
N GLU A 322 -6.24 -6.77 40.78
CA GLU A 322 -5.15 -7.75 40.86
C GLU A 322 -3.85 -7.01 41.23
N PRO A 323 -2.99 -7.55 42.11
CA PRO A 323 -1.75 -6.87 42.48
C PRO A 323 -0.78 -6.82 41.30
N ARG A 324 -0.05 -5.71 41.13
CA ARG A 324 0.93 -5.47 40.05
C ARG A 324 2.07 -6.51 40.00
N THR A 325 2.23 -7.30 41.06
CA THR A 325 3.15 -8.45 41.17
C THR A 325 2.56 -9.80 40.70
N SER A 326 1.36 -9.81 40.09
CA SER A 326 0.68 -11.02 39.58
C SER A 326 0.66 -11.13 38.05
N GLU A 327 0.67 -12.37 37.57
CA GLU A 327 0.44 -12.70 36.15
C GLU A 327 -0.90 -12.13 35.62
N LYS A 328 -1.97 -12.17 36.43
CA LYS A 328 -3.30 -11.67 36.04
C LYS A 328 -3.28 -10.17 35.74
N TRP A 329 -2.65 -9.36 36.60
CA TRP A 329 -2.49 -7.92 36.35
C TRP A 329 -1.79 -7.67 35.01
N LEU A 330 -0.69 -8.39 34.74
CA LEU A 330 0.07 -8.25 33.51
C LEU A 330 -0.78 -8.66 32.29
N ARG A 331 -1.48 -9.79 32.36
CA ARG A 331 -2.34 -10.31 31.29
C ARG A 331 -3.51 -9.37 30.95
N TYR A 332 -4.22 -8.87 31.96
CA TYR A 332 -5.35 -7.97 31.76
C TYR A 332 -4.89 -6.60 31.25
N THR A 333 -3.83 -6.02 31.82
CA THR A 333 -3.27 -4.74 31.35
C THR A 333 -2.74 -4.87 29.91
N SER A 334 -2.08 -5.98 29.57
CA SER A 334 -1.64 -6.28 28.20
C SER A 334 -2.80 -6.33 27.20
N LYS A 335 -3.92 -6.97 27.55
CA LYS A 335 -5.12 -6.99 26.70
C LYS A 335 -5.76 -5.60 26.54
N ALA A 336 -5.88 -4.84 27.63
CA ALA A 336 -6.40 -3.47 27.57
C ALA A 336 -5.55 -2.58 26.65
N ALA A 337 -4.21 -2.66 26.78
CA ALA A 337 -3.27 -1.89 25.97
C ALA A 337 -3.26 -2.32 24.50
N ALA A 338 -3.30 -3.61 24.20
CA ALA A 338 -3.41 -4.14 22.84
C ALA A 338 -4.70 -3.69 22.15
N SER A 339 -5.78 -3.52 22.91
CA SER A 339 -7.05 -2.98 22.44
C SER A 339 -7.13 -1.44 22.49
N GLY A 340 -6.00 -0.75 22.72
CA GLY A 340 -5.86 0.69 22.60
C GLY A 340 -6.12 1.53 23.86
N HIS A 341 -6.26 0.92 25.04
CA HIS A 341 -6.53 1.69 26.27
C HIS A 341 -5.28 2.47 26.75
N GLN A 342 -5.33 3.80 26.67
CA GLN A 342 -4.16 4.68 26.82
C GLN A 342 -3.43 4.51 28.16
N GLN A 343 -4.12 4.55 29.30
CA GLN A 343 -3.47 4.34 30.60
C GLN A 343 -2.96 2.88 30.78
N ALA A 344 -3.48 1.91 30.03
CA ALA A 344 -2.92 0.56 30.06
C ALA A 344 -1.55 0.50 29.33
N ILE A 345 -1.43 1.21 28.20
CA ILE A 345 -0.16 1.41 27.49
C ILE A 345 0.87 2.06 28.42
N LEU A 346 0.48 3.12 29.16
CA LEU A 346 1.36 3.78 30.13
C LEU A 346 1.75 2.84 31.29
N ASN A 347 0.77 2.17 31.92
CA ASN A 347 1.03 1.26 33.03
C ASN A 347 1.98 0.10 32.66
N LEU A 348 1.93 -0.40 31.41
CA LEU A 348 2.88 -1.38 30.89
C LEU A 348 4.25 -0.76 30.58
N THR A 349 4.28 0.45 30.03
CA THR A 349 5.52 1.20 29.78
C THR A 349 6.31 1.37 31.08
N ASP A 350 5.64 1.83 32.14
CA ASP A 350 6.24 1.98 33.47
C ASP A 350 6.63 0.63 34.09
N PHE A 351 5.82 -0.42 33.89
CA PHE A 351 6.10 -1.77 34.38
C PHE A 351 7.35 -2.37 33.72
N TYR A 352 7.46 -2.30 32.40
CA TYR A 352 8.63 -2.84 31.69
C TYR A 352 9.89 -2.00 31.93
N GLN A 353 9.77 -0.68 32.15
CA GLN A 353 10.89 0.13 32.65
C GLN A 353 11.35 -0.31 34.05
N GLU A 354 10.44 -0.48 35.01
CA GLU A 354 10.77 -0.94 36.36
C GLU A 354 11.40 -2.35 36.34
N VAL A 355 10.90 -3.24 35.49
CA VAL A 355 11.41 -4.61 35.26
C VAL A 355 12.71 -4.64 34.44
N ALA A 356 13.10 -3.54 33.78
CA ALA A 356 14.40 -3.39 33.13
C ALA A 356 15.52 -2.96 34.10
N THR A 357 15.19 -2.58 35.35
CA THR A 357 16.18 -2.23 36.39
C THR A 357 16.65 -3.46 37.16
N VAL A 358 17.95 -3.50 37.51
CA VAL A 358 18.60 -4.66 38.14
C VAL A 358 18.03 -4.97 39.54
N GLU A 359 17.52 -3.96 40.25
CA GLU A 359 17.01 -4.08 41.63
C GLU A 359 15.48 -4.22 41.73
N SER A 360 14.80 -4.47 40.60
CA SER A 360 13.34 -4.46 40.49
C SER A 360 12.62 -5.31 41.54
N THR A 361 11.83 -4.67 42.41
CA THR A 361 11.09 -5.38 43.47
C THR A 361 10.04 -6.35 42.91
N ILE A 362 9.52 -6.07 41.72
CA ILE A 362 8.54 -6.89 40.99
C ILE A 362 9.12 -8.27 40.64
N LEU A 363 10.41 -8.34 40.29
CA LEU A 363 11.09 -9.60 39.89
C LEU A 363 11.25 -10.61 41.05
N LYS A 364 10.93 -10.21 42.30
CA LYS A 364 10.83 -11.11 43.45
C LYS A 364 9.61 -12.04 43.37
N SER A 365 8.60 -11.72 42.55
CA SER A 365 7.45 -12.60 42.30
C SER A 365 7.79 -13.69 41.28
N ASP A 366 7.83 -14.95 41.71
CA ASP A 366 8.05 -16.11 40.82
C ASP A 366 7.00 -16.24 39.73
N SER A 367 5.76 -15.78 39.99
CA SER A 367 4.68 -15.79 38.98
C SER A 367 4.98 -14.84 37.81
N ILE A 368 5.43 -13.62 38.11
CA ILE A 368 5.85 -12.67 37.07
C ILE A 368 7.18 -13.07 36.44
N ARG A 369 8.13 -13.65 37.18
CA ARG A 369 9.37 -14.17 36.58
C ARG A 369 9.07 -15.26 35.54
N LYS A 370 8.14 -16.18 35.83
CA LYS A 370 7.67 -17.19 34.86
C LYS A 370 6.94 -16.54 33.67
N ALA A 371 6.05 -15.59 33.90
CA ALA A 371 5.33 -14.89 32.83
C ALA A 371 6.26 -14.08 31.91
N LEU A 372 7.25 -13.38 32.47
CA LEU A 372 8.26 -12.64 31.71
C LEU A 372 9.19 -13.58 30.95
N ASN A 373 9.66 -14.67 31.56
CA ASN A 373 10.46 -15.66 30.87
C ASN A 373 9.71 -16.29 29.68
N TRP A 374 8.39 -16.50 29.80
CA TRP A 374 7.54 -16.96 28.70
C TRP A 374 7.40 -15.88 27.60
N VAL A 375 7.17 -14.61 27.95
CA VAL A 375 7.14 -13.52 26.94
C VAL A 375 8.48 -13.40 26.21
N LEU A 376 9.60 -13.56 26.91
CA LEU A 376 10.95 -13.46 26.35
C LEU A 376 11.41 -14.73 25.61
N SER A 377 10.85 -15.91 25.90
CA SER A 377 11.11 -17.11 25.09
C SER A 377 10.40 -17.07 23.73
N TRP A 378 9.26 -16.37 23.64
CA TRP A 378 8.56 -16.09 22.38
C TRP A 378 9.11 -14.87 21.62
N ARG A 379 9.94 -14.03 22.27
CA ARG A 379 10.52 -12.81 21.69
C ARG A 379 11.97 -12.64 22.14
N ARG A 380 12.90 -13.04 21.27
CA ARG A 380 14.33 -12.75 21.40
C ARG A 380 14.55 -11.27 21.71
N GLY A 381 15.20 -10.99 22.85
CA GLY A 381 15.38 -9.64 23.37
C GLY A 381 15.51 -9.62 24.90
N SER A 382 15.56 -8.42 25.47
CA SER A 382 15.64 -8.20 26.92
C SER A 382 14.45 -7.39 27.44
N THR A 383 14.24 -7.39 28.76
CA THR A 383 13.24 -6.53 29.42
C THR A 383 13.44 -5.06 29.07
N ALA A 384 14.69 -4.60 28.94
CA ALA A 384 15.04 -3.26 28.50
C ALA A 384 14.70 -2.98 27.02
N ALA A 385 14.73 -4.00 26.14
CA ALA A 385 14.26 -3.85 24.76
C ALA A 385 12.73 -3.71 24.71
N LEU A 386 12.02 -4.56 25.47
CA LEU A 386 10.55 -4.51 25.59
C LEU A 386 10.07 -3.20 26.22
N ALA A 387 10.81 -2.65 27.20
CA ALA A 387 10.57 -1.32 27.74
C ALA A 387 10.66 -0.21 26.68
N ARG A 388 11.66 -0.29 25.78
CA ARG A 388 11.83 0.67 24.67
C ARG A 388 10.72 0.55 23.61
N GLU A 389 10.22 -0.65 23.34
CA GLU A 389 9.05 -0.81 22.47
C GLU A 389 7.79 -0.20 23.09
N TRP A 390 7.53 -0.43 24.38
CA TRP A 390 6.40 0.20 25.05
C TRP A 390 6.56 1.72 25.16
N GLN A 391 7.77 2.25 25.37
CA GLN A 391 8.06 3.69 25.23
C GLN A 391 7.72 4.23 23.83
N GLN A 392 7.97 3.45 22.75
CA GLN A 392 7.61 3.84 21.39
C GLN A 392 6.08 3.87 21.21
N VAL A 393 5.35 2.85 21.69
CA VAL A 393 3.88 2.85 21.67
C VAL A 393 3.32 4.03 22.49
N ALA A 394 3.91 4.33 23.65
CA ALA A 394 3.56 5.49 24.47
C ALA A 394 3.84 6.83 23.75
N SER A 395 4.92 6.91 22.96
CA SER A 395 5.22 8.10 22.15
C SER A 395 4.16 8.34 21.05
N VAL A 396 3.59 7.29 20.45
CA VAL A 396 2.52 7.42 19.44
C VAL A 396 1.24 8.01 20.03
N ILE A 397 0.92 7.72 21.30
CA ILE A 397 -0.20 8.36 22.03
C ILE A 397 0.19 9.72 22.67
N GLY A 398 1.37 10.26 22.38
CA GLY A 398 1.79 11.60 22.81
C GLY A 398 2.48 11.67 24.19
N HIS A 399 2.95 10.55 24.75
CA HIS A 399 3.55 10.52 26.08
C HIS A 399 4.96 11.12 26.11
N LYS A 400 5.04 12.42 26.40
CA LYS A 400 6.30 13.20 26.41
C LYS A 400 7.43 12.63 27.30
N PRO A 401 7.18 12.03 28.49
CA PRO A 401 8.24 11.36 29.25
C PRO A 401 8.90 10.20 28.50
N SER A 402 8.12 9.38 27.78
CA SER A 402 8.66 8.28 26.97
C SER A 402 9.40 8.79 25.73
N MET A 403 8.95 9.91 25.14
CA MET A 403 9.70 10.59 24.07
C MET A 403 11.07 11.09 24.58
N LEU A 404 11.15 11.64 25.80
CA LEU A 404 12.41 12.11 26.39
C LEU A 404 13.37 10.94 26.61
N GLN A 405 12.90 9.88 27.27
CA GLN A 405 13.70 8.67 27.49
C GLN A 405 14.18 8.02 26.19
N LEU A 406 13.36 8.04 25.13
CA LEU A 406 13.78 7.61 23.80
C LEU A 406 14.79 8.56 23.15
N ALA A 407 14.65 9.88 23.37
CA ALA A 407 15.61 10.85 22.87
C ALA A 407 16.98 10.65 23.53
N ASP A 408 17.04 10.58 24.85
CA ASP A 408 18.26 10.34 25.63
C ASP A 408 18.90 8.99 25.27
N TYR A 409 18.08 7.94 25.10
CA TYR A 409 18.56 6.65 24.62
C TYR A 409 19.15 6.74 23.20
N TYR A 410 18.48 7.42 22.27
CA TYR A 410 18.99 7.54 20.91
C TYR A 410 20.23 8.44 20.81
N ASP A 411 20.36 9.48 21.65
CA ASP A 411 21.56 10.33 21.72
C ASP A 411 22.75 9.58 22.33
N SER A 412 22.54 8.82 23.41
CA SER A 412 23.59 8.01 24.05
C SER A 412 24.16 6.89 23.18
N ILE A 413 23.45 6.46 22.13
CA ILE A 413 23.95 5.54 21.10
C ILE A 413 24.35 6.23 19.79
N GLY A 414 24.52 7.56 19.78
CA GLY A 414 24.96 8.36 18.63
C GLY A 414 23.93 8.53 17.51
N ASN A 415 22.67 8.12 17.73
CA ASN A 415 21.58 8.26 16.78
C ASN A 415 20.88 9.63 16.90
N ASN A 416 21.67 10.68 16.72
CA ASN A 416 21.31 12.07 16.99
C ASN A 416 20.13 12.54 16.11
N GLU A 417 19.84 11.87 14.98
CA GLU A 417 18.65 12.15 14.16
C GLU A 417 17.36 11.64 14.82
N ARG A 418 17.34 10.42 15.38
CA ARG A 418 16.19 9.92 16.15
C ARG A 418 16.01 10.69 17.45
N ALA A 419 17.11 11.03 18.12
CA ALA A 419 17.07 11.88 19.33
C ALA A 419 16.37 13.22 19.03
N ARG A 420 16.84 13.94 18.02
CA ARG A 420 16.21 15.20 17.55
C ARG A 420 14.75 14.99 17.14
N ARG A 421 14.39 13.89 16.48
CA ARG A 421 13.01 13.62 16.06
C ARG A 421 12.05 13.54 17.25
N TYR A 422 12.42 12.83 18.32
CA TYR A 422 11.60 12.80 19.54
C TYR A 422 11.59 14.15 20.27
N LEU A 423 12.73 14.87 20.32
CA LEU A 423 12.78 16.23 20.89
C LEU A 423 11.87 17.23 20.14
N HIS A 424 11.79 17.16 18.81
CA HIS A 424 10.83 17.95 18.03
C HIS A 424 9.38 17.59 18.38
N GLN A 425 9.03 16.30 18.48
CA GLN A 425 7.69 15.85 18.89
C GLN A 425 7.31 16.27 20.33
N ILE A 426 8.30 16.49 21.21
CA ILE A 426 8.10 17.04 22.56
C ILE A 426 7.83 18.55 22.51
N ILE A 427 8.42 19.29 21.57
CA ILE A 427 8.23 20.73 21.41
C ILE A 427 6.90 21.04 20.72
N GLU A 428 6.48 20.21 19.77
CA GLU A 428 5.17 20.30 19.12
C GLU A 428 4.02 20.29 20.16
N THR A 429 3.04 21.17 19.93
CA THR A 429 1.76 21.09 20.66
C THR A 429 0.91 20.01 20.00
N PRO A 430 0.33 19.06 20.76
CA PRO A 430 -0.43 17.96 20.18
C PRO A 430 -1.60 18.50 19.36
N SER A 431 -1.56 18.28 18.04
CA SER A 431 -2.55 18.83 17.13
C SER A 431 -3.93 18.23 17.41
N THR A 432 -4.97 19.07 17.43
CA THR A 432 -6.35 18.63 17.68
C THR A 432 -6.92 17.70 16.60
N THR A 433 -6.19 17.55 15.49
CA THR A 433 -6.43 16.62 14.39
C THR A 433 -6.38 15.14 14.83
N ASN A 434 -5.55 14.77 15.82
CA ASN A 434 -5.41 13.38 16.26
C ASN A 434 -6.60 12.86 17.09
N GLN A 435 -7.67 13.65 17.28
CA GLN A 435 -8.94 13.18 17.86
C GLN A 435 -9.94 12.65 16.83
N LYS A 436 -9.56 12.53 15.54
CA LYS A 436 -10.46 12.03 14.50
C LYS A 436 -10.37 10.52 14.27
N GLU A 437 -11.38 9.85 14.81
CA GLU A 437 -12.02 8.66 14.20
C GLU A 437 -11.17 7.37 14.13
N GLY A 438 -10.44 7.08 15.21
CA GLY A 438 -10.24 5.69 15.66
C GLY A 438 -11.45 5.23 16.48
N SER A 439 -12.33 4.40 15.92
CA SER A 439 -13.64 4.04 16.50
C SER A 439 -13.59 3.01 17.64
N SER A 440 -12.76 3.25 18.66
CA SER A 440 -12.72 2.47 19.91
C SER A 440 -12.06 3.17 21.12
N GLN A 441 -11.44 4.36 20.95
CA GLN A 441 -10.67 5.02 22.01
C GLN A 441 -11.23 6.41 22.37
N LEU A 442 -11.98 6.55 23.47
CA LEU A 442 -12.21 7.83 24.17
C LEU A 442 -12.94 7.62 25.51
N LEU A 443 -12.21 7.27 26.58
CA LEU A 443 -12.79 7.03 27.91
C LEU A 443 -11.99 7.62 29.10
N GLN A 444 -10.94 8.42 28.85
CA GLN A 444 -10.01 8.86 29.90
C GLN A 444 -9.75 10.37 29.99
N ASN A 445 -10.38 11.21 29.16
CA ASN A 445 -10.17 12.67 29.17
C ASN A 445 -11.39 13.45 29.72
N GLN A 446 -11.71 13.19 30.99
CA GLN A 446 -12.26 14.20 31.90
C GLN A 446 -11.21 14.50 32.99
N TYR A 447 -11.34 15.66 33.67
CA TYR A 447 -10.46 16.17 34.73
C TYR A 447 -9.11 16.80 34.34
N ARG A 448 -9.11 17.99 33.70
CA ARG A 448 -8.40 19.23 34.15
C ARG A 448 -8.54 20.40 33.14
N SER A 449 -8.10 21.61 33.53
CA SER A 449 -8.31 22.91 32.85
C SER A 449 -6.96 23.69 32.66
N PRO A 450 -6.87 24.99 32.25
CA PRO A 450 -6.48 25.28 30.85
C PRO A 450 -5.42 26.41 30.54
N LYS A 451 -4.47 26.14 29.60
CA LYS A 451 -3.90 27.03 28.52
C LYS A 451 -3.22 28.40 28.86
N PRO A 452 -2.65 29.24 27.92
CA PRO A 452 -2.25 29.13 26.47
C PRO A 452 -0.84 29.76 26.07
N ILE A 453 -0.64 30.15 24.77
CA ILE A 453 0.33 31.17 24.16
C ILE A 453 1.75 30.67 23.70
N ILE A 454 2.42 31.08 22.58
CA ILE A 454 2.07 31.84 21.31
C ILE A 454 3.00 31.55 20.05
N SER A 455 3.60 32.54 19.31
CA SER A 455 4.11 32.48 17.88
C SER A 455 5.18 33.59 17.53
N ALA A 456 5.94 33.75 16.41
CA ALA A 456 6.41 32.99 15.19
C ALA A 456 7.38 33.92 14.31
N ILE A 457 7.56 33.70 12.97
CA ILE A 457 8.13 34.63 11.88
C ILE A 457 9.66 34.52 11.52
N ALA A 458 10.21 34.93 10.34
CA ALA A 458 10.13 34.45 8.92
C ALA A 458 10.95 35.33 7.87
N ALA A 459 11.16 34.85 6.61
CA ALA A 459 11.63 35.55 5.35
C ALA A 459 13.15 35.91 5.16
N THR A 460 13.76 36.30 3.99
CA THR A 460 13.33 36.77 2.63
C THR A 460 14.38 36.47 1.48
N MET A 461 14.26 36.99 0.23
CA MET A 461 15.06 36.67 -1.01
C MET A 461 15.57 37.89 -1.84
N SER A 462 16.46 37.70 -2.86
CA SER A 462 16.62 38.58 -4.07
C SER A 462 17.43 37.95 -5.25
N SER A 463 17.62 38.63 -6.40
CA SER A 463 18.02 38.05 -7.73
C SER A 463 18.68 39.00 -8.77
N THR A 464 19.38 38.51 -9.83
CA THR A 464 19.49 39.09 -11.22
C THR A 464 20.32 38.22 -12.22
N ILE A 465 20.21 38.45 -13.55
CA ILE A 465 20.93 37.75 -14.68
C ILE A 465 21.09 38.70 -15.89
N PRO A 466 22.18 38.66 -16.70
CA PRO A 466 22.01 38.54 -18.18
C PRO A 466 23.14 37.77 -18.94
N THR A 467 22.97 37.61 -20.27
CA THR A 467 23.78 36.88 -21.28
C THR A 467 23.68 35.35 -21.25
N GLU A 468 23.70 34.72 -22.44
CA GLU A 468 23.85 33.26 -22.62
C GLU A 468 25.31 32.89 -22.36
N PRO A 469 25.67 32.33 -21.19
CA PRO A 469 27.07 32.18 -20.81
C PRO A 469 27.61 30.81 -21.25
N HIS A 470 28.90 30.56 -20.99
CA HIS A 470 29.34 29.18 -20.80
C HIS A 470 28.56 28.57 -19.63
N ARG A 471 27.48 27.84 -19.95
CA ARG A 471 26.54 27.30 -18.97
C ARG A 471 27.29 26.30 -18.09
N LYS A 472 27.45 26.67 -16.83
CA LYS A 472 27.80 25.79 -15.71
C LYS A 472 26.53 25.53 -14.90
N ALA A 473 26.36 24.31 -14.43
CA ALA A 473 25.29 23.93 -13.51
C ALA A 473 25.90 23.34 -12.24
N LEU A 474 25.33 23.71 -11.09
CA LEU A 474 25.59 23.03 -9.82
C LEU A 474 24.43 22.06 -9.55
N ILE A 475 24.74 20.80 -9.30
CA ILE A 475 23.74 19.72 -9.18
C ILE A 475 23.89 19.10 -7.79
N GLY A 476 22.96 19.38 -6.87
CA GLY A 476 22.94 18.81 -5.54
C GLY A 476 22.56 19.79 -4.42
N SER A 477 23.06 19.54 -3.21
CA SER A 477 22.93 20.38 -2.03
C SER A 477 24.29 21.00 -1.64
N PRO A 478 24.35 21.98 -0.72
CA PRO A 478 25.62 22.55 -0.26
C PRO A 478 26.61 21.53 0.34
N SER A 479 26.12 20.37 0.80
CA SER A 479 26.93 19.30 1.41
C SER A 479 27.16 18.08 0.51
N ASN A 480 26.54 18.02 -0.68
CA ASN A 480 26.79 16.99 -1.68
C ASN A 480 26.35 17.51 -3.05
N PHE A 481 27.32 17.85 -3.90
CA PHE A 481 27.09 18.41 -5.23
C PHE A 481 28.12 17.91 -6.25
N TRP A 482 27.72 17.96 -7.51
CA TRP A 482 28.60 17.93 -8.68
C TRP A 482 28.52 19.26 -9.42
N SER A 483 29.55 19.61 -10.18
CA SER A 483 29.45 20.67 -11.18
C SER A 483 29.39 20.07 -12.58
N HIS A 484 28.64 20.67 -13.49
CA HIS A 484 28.65 20.35 -14.91
C HIS A 484 29.02 21.61 -15.69
N SER A 485 29.85 21.47 -16.71
CA SER A 485 30.31 22.55 -17.57
C SER A 485 30.16 22.16 -19.04
N SER A 486 29.44 22.98 -19.80
CA SER A 486 29.28 22.88 -21.26
C SER A 486 30.58 22.83 -22.08
N LYS A 487 31.76 22.98 -21.45
CA LYS A 487 33.09 22.81 -22.06
C LYS A 487 33.85 21.57 -21.56
N ASN A 488 33.56 21.07 -20.35
CA ASN A 488 34.38 20.07 -19.65
C ASN A 488 33.62 18.80 -19.24
N GLY A 489 32.31 18.71 -19.53
CA GLY A 489 31.46 17.61 -19.04
C GLY A 489 31.16 17.74 -17.54
N PHE A 490 31.10 16.60 -16.85
CA PHE A 490 30.80 16.53 -15.41
C PHE A 490 32.07 16.54 -14.56
N ASP A 491 31.98 17.18 -13.40
CA ASP A 491 33.02 17.28 -12.37
C ASP A 491 32.49 16.74 -11.05
N LEU A 492 33.04 15.58 -10.67
CA LEU A 492 32.78 14.82 -9.45
C LEU A 492 34.03 14.82 -8.56
N THR A 493 34.81 15.91 -8.55
CA THR A 493 35.98 16.06 -7.66
C THR A 493 35.59 16.41 -6.21
N HIS A 494 34.32 16.75 -5.97
CA HIS A 494 33.74 17.07 -4.66
C HIS A 494 34.64 18.00 -3.80
N PRO A 495 34.83 19.27 -4.20
CA PRO A 495 35.52 20.26 -3.35
C PRO A 495 34.70 20.60 -2.10
N SER A 496 35.36 21.10 -1.04
CA SER A 496 34.71 21.39 0.26
C SER A 496 33.60 22.45 0.18
N VAL A 497 33.69 23.36 -0.78
CA VAL A 497 32.66 24.32 -1.19
C VAL A 497 32.73 24.44 -2.71
N HIS A 498 31.61 24.64 -3.38
CA HIS A 498 31.53 24.73 -4.86
C HIS A 498 32.37 25.85 -5.50
N SER A 499 32.82 26.82 -4.70
CA SER A 499 33.69 27.93 -5.09
C SER A 499 35.18 27.69 -4.80
N SER A 500 35.52 26.64 -4.05
CA SER A 500 36.90 26.27 -3.74
C SER A 500 37.58 25.68 -4.99
N PRO A 501 38.87 25.96 -5.24
CA PRO A 501 39.63 25.24 -6.27
C PRO A 501 39.75 23.77 -5.89
N VAL A 502 39.92 22.89 -6.90
CA VAL A 502 40.12 21.46 -6.67
C VAL A 502 41.54 21.22 -6.15
N THR A 503 41.68 21.01 -4.85
CA THR A 503 42.95 20.75 -4.17
C THR A 503 43.26 19.26 -4.11
N GLY A 504 43.60 18.65 -5.26
CA GLY A 504 43.94 17.24 -5.34
C GLY A 504 44.34 16.81 -6.76
N PRO A 505 44.91 15.60 -6.94
CA PRO A 505 45.09 15.00 -8.26
C PRO A 505 43.71 14.77 -8.90
N THR A 506 43.61 14.99 -10.21
CA THR A 506 42.36 14.75 -10.96
C THR A 506 42.61 13.82 -12.14
N HIS A 507 41.60 13.02 -12.46
CA HIS A 507 41.60 12.15 -13.63
C HIS A 507 40.33 12.36 -14.45
N ILE A 508 40.49 12.44 -15.77
CA ILE A 508 39.39 12.56 -16.72
C ILE A 508 39.15 11.19 -17.34
N ILE A 509 38.02 10.58 -17.01
CA ILE A 509 37.57 9.33 -17.64
C ILE A 509 36.75 9.72 -18.87
N GLN A 510 37.19 9.23 -20.04
CA GLN A 510 36.43 9.37 -21.28
C GLN A 510 35.31 8.33 -21.30
N THR A 511 34.05 8.78 -21.31
CA THR A 511 32.88 7.89 -21.42
C THR A 511 32.32 7.87 -22.85
N SER A 512 31.36 6.99 -23.12
CA SER A 512 30.65 6.94 -24.40
C SER A 512 29.74 8.15 -24.67
N THR A 513 29.55 9.06 -23.71
CA THR A 513 28.72 10.27 -23.86
C THR A 513 29.53 11.55 -23.67
N GLU A 514 30.09 11.76 -22.48
CA GLU A 514 30.83 12.97 -22.09
C GLU A 514 32.04 12.62 -21.21
N PRO A 515 33.10 13.44 -21.17
CA PRO A 515 34.16 13.28 -20.18
C PRO A 515 33.61 13.49 -18.75
N ILE A 516 34.10 12.69 -17.80
CA ILE A 516 33.86 12.91 -16.37
C ILE A 516 35.21 13.14 -15.66
N THR A 517 35.30 14.21 -14.88
CA THR A 517 36.47 14.54 -14.06
C THR A 517 36.24 14.06 -12.64
N ILE A 518 37.17 13.29 -12.09
CA ILE A 518 37.09 12.73 -10.74
C ILE A 518 38.33 13.08 -9.90
N ASP A 519 38.16 13.04 -8.58
CA ASP A 519 39.24 13.04 -7.61
C ASP A 519 39.46 11.59 -7.11
N PRO A 520 40.61 10.94 -7.43
CA PRO A 520 40.87 9.58 -6.97
C PRO A 520 41.01 9.42 -5.45
N SER A 521 41.20 10.50 -4.68
CA SER A 521 41.12 10.44 -3.20
C SER A 521 39.70 10.14 -2.71
N LYS A 522 38.68 10.60 -3.45
CA LYS A 522 37.26 10.46 -3.11
C LYS A 522 36.52 9.44 -3.98
N SER A 523 37.25 8.60 -4.71
CA SER A 523 36.70 7.64 -5.69
C SER A 523 37.02 6.20 -5.34
N ALA A 524 36.05 5.29 -5.56
CA ALA A 524 36.25 3.85 -5.40
C ALA A 524 35.64 2.99 -6.52
N LEU A 525 36.28 1.86 -6.80
CA LEU A 525 35.75 0.75 -7.61
C LEU A 525 35.12 -0.28 -6.67
N ILE A 526 33.81 -0.50 -6.80
CA ILE A 526 32.99 -1.38 -5.97
C ILE A 526 32.70 -2.67 -6.75
N ILE A 527 33.25 -3.79 -6.27
CA ILE A 527 33.14 -5.11 -6.90
C ILE A 527 32.14 -5.97 -6.10
N ILE A 528 31.04 -6.38 -6.72
CA ILE A 528 29.89 -7.00 -6.02
C ILE A 528 29.75 -8.50 -6.33
N ASP A 529 29.52 -9.30 -5.29
CA ASP A 529 29.09 -10.72 -5.34
C ASP A 529 29.96 -11.68 -6.19
N MET A 530 31.25 -11.37 -6.36
CA MET A 530 32.22 -12.19 -7.09
C MET A 530 32.74 -13.40 -6.27
N GLN A 531 31.85 -14.15 -5.64
CA GLN A 531 32.16 -15.23 -4.69
C GLN A 531 32.05 -16.62 -5.31
N ASN A 532 32.70 -17.61 -4.70
CA ASN A 532 32.55 -19.03 -5.07
C ASN A 532 31.07 -19.45 -5.08
N PHE A 533 30.25 -18.96 -4.15
CA PHE A 533 28.80 -19.23 -4.13
C PHE A 533 28.07 -18.76 -5.40
N PHE A 534 28.51 -17.72 -6.10
CA PHE A 534 27.83 -17.21 -7.31
C PHE A 534 28.44 -17.69 -8.62
N LEU A 535 29.70 -18.12 -8.60
CA LEU A 535 30.48 -18.40 -9.82
C LEU A 535 30.91 -19.87 -9.92
N SER A 536 31.29 -20.52 -8.82
CA SER A 536 31.98 -21.81 -8.85
C SER A 536 31.12 -22.96 -9.38
N GLU A 537 31.76 -23.81 -10.18
CA GLU A 537 31.17 -25.00 -10.82
C GLU A 537 30.68 -26.02 -9.79
N ALA A 538 31.30 -26.09 -8.60
CA ALA A 538 30.95 -27.01 -7.52
C ALA A 538 29.52 -26.81 -6.94
N PHE A 539 28.88 -25.68 -7.24
CA PHE A 539 27.46 -25.42 -6.96
C PHE A 539 26.56 -25.69 -8.18
N GLY A 540 27.00 -26.51 -9.13
CA GLY A 540 26.25 -26.88 -10.34
C GLY A 540 26.30 -25.82 -11.45
N ARG A 541 27.40 -25.07 -11.58
CA ARG A 541 27.58 -24.02 -12.62
C ARG A 541 28.50 -24.48 -13.74
N ASP A 542 28.07 -25.52 -14.43
CA ASP A 542 28.77 -26.22 -15.53
C ASP A 542 29.06 -25.38 -16.79
N GLN A 543 28.73 -24.08 -16.81
CA GLN A 543 28.86 -23.20 -17.97
C GLN A 543 29.36 -21.81 -17.57
N LYS A 544 30.41 -21.32 -18.25
CA LYS A 544 30.95 -19.95 -18.12
C LYS A 544 29.92 -18.88 -18.51
N GLY A 545 29.07 -18.48 -17.56
CA GLY A 545 28.12 -17.38 -17.72
C GLY A 545 28.74 -15.97 -17.61
N PRO A 546 27.94 -14.88 -17.76
CA PRO A 546 28.44 -13.50 -17.79
C PRO A 546 29.29 -13.06 -16.59
N GLY A 547 29.06 -13.63 -15.40
CA GLY A 547 29.89 -13.38 -14.22
C GLY A 547 31.36 -13.84 -14.39
N HIS A 548 31.62 -14.87 -15.18
CA HIS A 548 32.98 -15.32 -15.51
C HIS A 548 33.67 -14.33 -16.47
N ALA A 549 32.94 -13.82 -17.48
CA ALA A 549 33.46 -12.76 -18.34
C ALA A 549 33.75 -11.48 -17.55
N ALA A 550 32.89 -11.13 -16.58
CA ALA A 550 33.15 -10.00 -15.66
C ALA A 550 34.40 -10.24 -14.80
N CYS A 551 34.61 -11.46 -14.30
CA CYS A 551 35.82 -11.86 -13.56
C CYS A 551 37.10 -11.64 -14.41
N GLU A 552 37.10 -12.16 -15.64
CA GLU A 552 38.23 -12.04 -16.58
C GLU A 552 38.53 -10.57 -16.93
N GLN A 553 37.51 -9.74 -17.17
CA GLN A 553 37.68 -8.30 -17.45
C GLN A 553 38.09 -7.47 -16.22
N LEU A 554 37.63 -7.84 -15.02
CA LEU A 554 38.03 -7.22 -13.75
C LEU A 554 39.53 -7.40 -13.51
N ALA A 555 40.01 -8.63 -13.63
CA ALA A 555 41.41 -8.99 -13.46
C ALA A 555 42.32 -8.34 -14.51
N ALA A 556 41.94 -8.42 -15.80
CA ALA A 556 42.79 -7.95 -16.90
C ALA A 556 42.88 -6.42 -17.00
N HIS A 557 41.81 -5.69 -16.63
CA HIS A 557 41.69 -4.27 -16.98
C HIS A 557 41.25 -3.37 -15.81
N ALA A 558 40.11 -3.67 -15.17
CA ALA A 558 39.48 -2.70 -14.25
C ALA A 558 40.28 -2.51 -12.94
N ILE A 559 40.72 -3.60 -12.32
CA ILE A 559 41.47 -3.55 -11.06
C ILE A 559 42.87 -2.93 -11.25
N PRO A 560 43.67 -3.34 -12.27
CA PRO A 560 44.95 -2.68 -12.56
C PRO A 560 44.80 -1.18 -12.88
N ALA A 561 43.77 -0.80 -13.64
CA ALA A 561 43.51 0.60 -13.97
C ALA A 561 43.12 1.43 -12.73
N ALA A 562 42.25 0.91 -11.86
CA ALA A 562 41.86 1.57 -10.63
C ALA A 562 43.05 1.78 -9.68
N ARG A 563 43.83 0.73 -9.41
CA ARG A 563 45.04 0.81 -8.57
C ARG A 563 46.07 1.79 -9.14
N LYS A 564 46.32 1.76 -10.46
CA LYS A 564 47.23 2.70 -11.14
C LYS A 564 46.74 4.16 -11.08
N ALA A 565 45.44 4.38 -11.12
CA ALA A 565 44.78 5.67 -10.95
C ALA A 565 44.68 6.11 -9.46
N SER A 566 45.23 5.32 -8.53
CA SER A 566 45.05 5.48 -7.08
C SER A 566 43.59 5.55 -6.61
N ILE A 567 42.67 4.90 -7.33
CA ILE A 567 41.27 4.70 -6.94
C ILE A 567 41.21 3.51 -5.97
N ARG A 568 40.53 3.65 -4.83
CA ARG A 568 40.39 2.55 -3.85
C ARG A 568 39.55 1.43 -4.47
N VAL A 569 39.98 0.18 -4.37
CA VAL A 569 39.15 -0.98 -4.73
C VAL A 569 38.48 -1.52 -3.46
N ILE A 570 37.17 -1.73 -3.51
CA ILE A 570 36.37 -2.25 -2.39
C ILE A 570 35.58 -3.46 -2.88
N TRP A 571 35.73 -4.57 -2.17
CA TRP A 571 35.10 -5.85 -2.45
C TRP A 571 33.88 -6.01 -1.54
N VAL A 572 32.69 -6.07 -2.13
CA VAL A 572 31.39 -6.02 -1.42
C VAL A 572 30.65 -7.32 -1.67
N ASN A 573 30.80 -8.23 -0.71
CA ASN A 573 30.46 -9.64 -0.83
C ASN A 573 29.70 -10.07 0.43
N TRP A 574 28.86 -11.10 0.36
CA TRP A 574 28.26 -11.65 1.58
C TRP A 574 29.33 -12.25 2.51
N GLY A 575 29.09 -12.22 3.82
CA GLY A 575 30.02 -12.77 4.81
C GLY A 575 29.45 -12.60 6.21
N LEU A 576 28.30 -13.25 6.42
CA LEU A 576 27.42 -13.07 7.57
C LEU A 576 28.02 -13.68 8.85
N THR A 577 27.79 -13.07 10.00
CA THR A 577 27.90 -13.75 11.31
C THR A 577 26.66 -14.59 11.60
N GLU A 578 26.74 -15.48 12.60
CA GLU A 578 25.55 -16.21 13.10
C GLU A 578 24.48 -15.21 13.56
N GLU A 579 24.83 -14.20 14.36
CA GLU A 579 23.94 -13.12 14.81
C GLU A 579 23.28 -12.36 13.64
N GLU A 580 24.03 -12.04 12.58
CA GLU A 580 23.49 -11.40 11.38
C GLU A 580 22.54 -12.31 10.60
N VAL A 581 22.73 -13.65 10.64
CA VAL A 581 21.74 -14.60 10.13
C VAL A 581 20.56 -14.69 11.07
N GLU A 582 20.74 -14.77 12.38
CA GLU A 582 19.64 -14.90 13.34
C GLU A 582 18.63 -13.76 13.19
N ASP A 583 19.12 -12.51 13.21
CA ASP A 583 18.32 -11.28 13.03
C ASP A 583 17.87 -11.01 11.59
N MET A 584 18.36 -11.76 10.59
CA MET A 584 17.98 -11.52 9.19
C MET A 584 16.47 -11.77 8.98
N PRO A 585 15.72 -10.80 8.40
CA PRO A 585 14.27 -10.95 8.20
C PRO A 585 13.92 -12.21 7.39
N PRO A 586 12.88 -12.97 7.77
CA PRO A 586 12.51 -14.21 7.09
C PRO A 586 12.32 -14.06 5.58
N ALA A 587 11.84 -12.92 5.09
CA ALA A 587 11.70 -12.64 3.66
C ALA A 587 13.04 -12.60 2.89
N VAL A 588 14.15 -12.22 3.56
CA VAL A 588 15.50 -12.23 2.97
C VAL A 588 16.10 -13.63 3.02
N LYS A 589 16.00 -14.34 4.16
CA LYS A 589 16.38 -15.76 4.28
C LYS A 589 15.70 -16.60 3.19
N ARG A 590 14.37 -16.49 3.12
CA ARG A 590 13.49 -17.16 2.16
C ARG A 590 14.00 -17.03 0.73
N ALA A 591 14.55 -15.88 0.33
CA ALA A 591 15.02 -15.66 -1.05
C ALA A 591 16.11 -16.65 -1.51
N PHE A 592 16.85 -17.25 -0.57
CA PHE A 592 17.90 -18.26 -0.80
C PHE A 592 17.45 -19.69 -0.49
N GLY A 593 16.15 -19.92 -0.28
CA GLY A 593 15.61 -21.20 0.20
C GLY A 593 15.71 -21.34 1.73
N PHE A 594 15.20 -22.46 2.23
CA PHE A 594 15.16 -22.82 3.65
C PHE A 594 15.06 -24.36 3.78
N PHE A 595 14.87 -24.89 5.00
CA PHE A 595 14.56 -26.30 5.21
C PHE A 595 13.08 -26.51 5.57
N SER A 596 12.55 -27.70 5.29
CA SER A 596 11.27 -28.16 5.85
C SER A 596 11.43 -29.52 6.52
N ILE A 597 10.70 -29.73 7.61
CA ILE A 597 10.57 -31.01 8.32
C ILE A 597 9.23 -31.69 7.98
N PRO A 598 9.13 -33.03 8.18
CA PRO A 598 7.85 -33.74 8.19
C PRO A 598 6.81 -33.10 9.13
N ALA A 599 5.53 -33.17 8.75
CA ALA A 599 4.43 -32.46 9.41
C ALA A 599 4.00 -33.07 10.76
N ASP A 600 4.54 -34.23 11.10
CA ASP A 600 4.39 -34.96 12.36
C ASP A 600 5.54 -34.69 13.36
N ILE A 601 6.53 -33.87 12.97
CA ILE A 601 7.58 -33.36 13.87
C ILE A 601 7.21 -31.94 14.35
N ASP A 602 6.93 -31.80 15.65
CA ASP A 602 6.73 -30.49 16.28
C ASP A 602 8.03 -29.66 16.30
N PHE A 603 7.96 -28.43 15.79
CA PHE A 603 9.04 -27.44 15.91
C PHE A 603 9.28 -27.07 17.39
N LYS A 604 10.46 -27.36 17.91
CA LYS A 604 10.94 -26.89 19.21
C LYS A 604 11.43 -25.45 19.11
N ALA A 605 11.56 -24.77 20.25
CA ALA A 605 11.98 -23.36 20.30
C ALA A 605 13.37 -23.11 19.65
N ASP A 606 14.26 -24.09 19.73
CA ASP A 606 15.62 -24.03 19.19
C ASP A 606 15.72 -24.47 17.72
N ASP A 607 14.67 -25.13 17.18
CA ASP A 607 14.67 -25.71 15.83
C ASP A 607 14.70 -24.64 14.73
N ALA A 608 14.45 -23.38 15.05
CA ALA A 608 14.53 -22.25 14.10
C ALA A 608 15.91 -22.10 13.42
N PHE A 609 16.94 -22.74 13.98
CA PHE A 609 18.32 -22.79 13.46
C PHE A 609 18.94 -24.20 13.50
N GLY A 610 18.14 -25.22 13.83
CA GLY A 610 18.59 -26.59 14.08
C GLY A 610 18.59 -27.49 12.85
N HIS A 611 19.66 -28.26 12.64
CA HIS A 611 19.68 -29.34 11.66
C HIS A 611 18.86 -30.54 12.15
N HIS A 612 17.58 -30.62 11.76
CA HIS A 612 16.83 -31.89 11.82
C HIS A 612 17.39 -32.87 10.78
N GLU A 613 17.64 -34.12 11.17
CA GLU A 613 18.17 -35.15 10.27
C GLU A 613 17.23 -35.41 9.08
N GLU A 614 15.92 -35.45 9.36
CA GLU A 614 14.85 -35.65 8.37
C GLU A 614 14.47 -34.38 7.57
N SER A 615 15.16 -33.25 7.77
CA SER A 615 14.82 -32.01 7.06
C SER A 615 15.37 -31.96 5.62
N ILE A 616 14.49 -31.66 4.67
CA ILE A 616 14.79 -31.50 3.24
C ILE A 616 15.03 -30.03 2.88
N SER A 617 15.77 -29.77 1.80
CA SER A 617 15.93 -28.40 1.29
C SER A 617 14.71 -27.98 0.46
N VAL A 618 14.24 -26.76 0.67
CA VAL A 618 13.12 -26.17 -0.09
C VAL A 618 13.50 -24.82 -0.69
N ASP A 619 12.91 -24.53 -1.85
CA ASP A 619 13.11 -23.28 -2.56
C ASP A 619 12.39 -22.12 -1.83
N ARG A 620 12.55 -20.90 -2.35
CA ARG A 620 11.88 -19.73 -1.76
C ARG A 620 10.34 -19.79 -1.80
N HIS A 621 9.72 -20.77 -2.46
CA HIS A 621 8.27 -20.99 -2.48
C HIS A 621 7.85 -22.21 -1.64
N GLY A 622 8.79 -22.84 -0.91
CA GLY A 622 8.53 -24.02 -0.08
C GLY A 622 8.46 -25.35 -0.85
N LYS A 623 8.96 -25.39 -2.08
CA LYS A 623 9.03 -26.63 -2.89
C LYS A 623 10.36 -27.34 -2.66
N GLU A 624 10.30 -28.65 -2.44
CA GLU A 624 11.50 -29.50 -2.34
C GLU A 624 12.45 -29.27 -3.52
N ASN A 625 13.74 -29.16 -3.22
CA ASN A 625 14.80 -29.10 -4.20
C ASN A 625 16.00 -29.95 -3.76
N GLN A 626 16.83 -30.35 -4.73
CA GLN A 626 18.08 -31.09 -4.50
C GLN A 626 19.28 -30.15 -4.40
N SER A 627 19.12 -29.00 -3.72
CA SER A 627 20.23 -28.07 -3.46
C SER A 627 21.18 -28.65 -2.41
N PHE A 628 22.47 -28.37 -2.58
CA PHE A 628 23.53 -28.72 -1.64
C PHE A 628 23.42 -28.00 -0.28
N TYR A 629 22.55 -27.01 -0.16
CA TYR A 629 22.37 -26.18 1.04
C TYR A 629 20.89 -25.98 1.36
N ARG A 630 20.57 -25.70 2.63
CA ARG A 630 19.19 -25.58 3.17
C ARG A 630 18.79 -24.14 3.55
N GLY A 631 19.25 -23.16 2.78
CA GLY A 631 19.11 -21.71 3.03
C GLY A 631 20.35 -21.04 3.62
N ILE A 632 20.31 -19.73 3.83
CA ILE A 632 21.42 -18.94 4.43
C ILE A 632 21.78 -19.49 5.82
N GLY A 633 23.08 -19.61 6.10
CA GLY A 633 23.62 -20.12 7.36
C GLY A 633 23.62 -21.65 7.52
N ALA A 634 22.87 -22.39 6.68
CA ALA A 634 22.92 -23.86 6.68
C ALA A 634 24.24 -24.37 6.08
N ASP A 635 24.72 -25.51 6.56
CA ASP A 635 25.92 -26.15 5.98
C ASP A 635 25.67 -26.61 4.53
N CYS A 636 26.69 -26.44 3.68
CA CYS A 636 26.74 -26.96 2.31
C CYS A 636 27.42 -28.35 2.22
N GLY A 637 28.17 -28.75 3.25
CA GLY A 637 28.95 -29.99 3.29
C GLY A 637 30.01 -30.11 2.18
N THR A 638 30.43 -31.35 1.92
CA THR A 638 31.42 -31.66 0.87
C THR A 638 30.84 -31.51 -0.54
N LEU A 639 31.16 -30.40 -1.20
CA LEU A 639 30.82 -30.14 -2.60
C LEU A 639 31.78 -30.88 -3.54
N LYS A 640 31.32 -31.15 -4.77
CA LYS A 640 32.10 -31.86 -5.81
C LYS A 640 32.20 -31.04 -7.09
N PHE A 641 33.42 -30.92 -7.60
CA PHE A 641 33.70 -30.32 -8.91
C PHE A 641 33.42 -31.32 -10.06
N PRO A 642 33.19 -30.84 -11.30
CA PRO A 642 33.02 -31.70 -12.47
C PRO A 642 34.23 -32.61 -12.77
N ASP A 643 35.43 -32.25 -12.30
CA ASP A 643 36.66 -33.06 -12.44
C ASP A 643 36.83 -34.13 -11.34
N GLY A 644 35.86 -34.26 -10.44
CA GLY A 644 35.86 -35.24 -9.35
C GLY A 644 36.53 -34.79 -8.05
N LYS A 645 37.15 -33.60 -7.99
CA LYS A 645 37.68 -33.05 -6.74
C LYS A 645 36.57 -32.68 -5.76
N THR A 646 36.89 -32.71 -4.47
CA THR A 646 36.01 -32.33 -3.36
C THR A 646 36.49 -31.07 -2.66
N VAL A 647 35.56 -30.26 -2.15
CA VAL A 647 35.84 -29.13 -1.25
C VAL A 647 34.75 -29.00 -0.19
N GLU A 648 35.12 -28.66 1.04
CA GLU A 648 34.14 -28.35 2.08
C GLU A 648 33.53 -26.96 1.80
N GLY A 649 32.25 -26.91 1.47
CA GLY A 649 31.56 -25.66 1.14
C GLY A 649 31.37 -24.73 2.35
N GLY A 650 31.24 -25.33 3.54
CA GLY A 650 30.92 -24.65 4.80
C GLY A 650 29.51 -24.04 4.82
N LYS A 651 29.19 -23.31 5.88
CA LYS A 651 27.88 -22.65 6.04
C LYS A 651 27.63 -21.59 4.97
N LEU A 652 26.42 -21.56 4.41
CA LEU A 652 26.05 -20.76 3.26
C LEU A 652 26.11 -19.24 3.52
N LEU A 653 26.93 -18.54 2.74
CA LEU A 653 27.18 -17.09 2.77
C LEU A 653 27.68 -16.53 4.12
N MET A 654 28.17 -17.41 4.99
CA MET A 654 28.79 -17.07 6.27
C MET A 654 30.22 -16.59 6.08
N ARG A 655 30.71 -15.76 7.01
CA ARG A 655 32.12 -15.37 7.07
C ARG A 655 33.02 -16.61 7.17
N ASP A 656 34.22 -16.50 6.60
CA ASP A 656 35.27 -17.54 6.61
C ASP A 656 34.88 -18.90 5.98
N SER A 657 33.69 -19.00 5.37
CA SER A 657 33.27 -20.17 4.58
C SER A 657 33.83 -20.14 3.16
N TRP A 658 34.17 -21.31 2.60
CA TRP A 658 34.71 -21.40 1.23
C TRP A 658 33.75 -20.82 0.19
N ASN A 659 32.44 -21.05 0.36
CA ASN A 659 31.43 -20.51 -0.56
C ASN A 659 31.35 -18.97 -0.51
N ALA A 660 31.67 -18.34 0.62
CA ALA A 660 31.73 -16.88 0.73
C ALA A 660 33.08 -16.28 0.28
N ALA A 661 34.13 -17.08 0.11
CA ALA A 661 35.40 -16.60 -0.42
C ALA A 661 35.27 -16.10 -1.88
N LEU A 662 36.19 -15.22 -2.31
CA LEU A 662 36.26 -14.73 -3.69
C LEU A 662 36.56 -15.88 -4.66
N GLN A 663 36.00 -15.80 -5.86
CA GLN A 663 36.24 -16.77 -6.93
C GLN A 663 37.64 -16.55 -7.55
N PRO A 664 38.50 -17.59 -7.65
CA PRO A 664 39.78 -17.47 -8.35
C PRO A 664 39.65 -16.96 -9.79
N PRO A 665 40.52 -16.05 -10.26
CA PRO A 665 41.75 -15.55 -9.60
C PRO A 665 41.57 -14.30 -8.72
N LEU A 666 40.34 -13.89 -8.40
CA LEU A 666 40.08 -12.63 -7.70
C LEU A 666 40.50 -12.65 -6.22
N ASP A 667 40.58 -13.84 -5.63
CA ASP A 667 41.16 -14.10 -4.30
C ASP A 667 42.63 -13.67 -4.24
N ALA A 668 43.48 -14.20 -5.13
CA ALA A 668 44.89 -13.83 -5.23
C ALA A 668 45.07 -12.34 -5.53
N ILE A 669 44.21 -11.77 -6.39
CA ILE A 669 44.25 -10.35 -6.74
C ILE A 669 43.86 -9.47 -5.53
N PHE A 670 42.91 -9.87 -4.69
CA PHE A 670 42.64 -9.20 -3.41
C PHE A 670 43.81 -9.36 -2.43
N ASP A 671 44.42 -10.54 -2.38
CA ASP A 671 45.56 -10.82 -1.51
C ASP A 671 46.79 -9.97 -1.87
N GLU A 672 47.01 -9.64 -3.14
CA GLU A 672 47.98 -8.62 -3.56
C GLU A 672 47.53 -7.19 -3.19
N GLY A 673 46.25 -6.88 -3.44
CA GLY A 673 45.69 -5.54 -3.25
C GLY A 673 45.64 -5.08 -1.79
N SER A 674 45.31 -5.97 -0.88
CA SER A 674 45.26 -5.72 0.57
C SER A 674 46.63 -5.42 1.18
N LYS A 675 47.72 -5.74 0.47
CA LYS A 675 49.12 -5.54 0.87
C LYS A 675 49.76 -4.28 0.24
N LEU A 676 49.01 -3.46 -0.51
CA LEU A 676 49.53 -2.22 -1.11
C LEU A 676 49.83 -1.15 -0.04
N GLU A 677 51.02 -0.54 -0.12
CA GLU A 677 51.46 0.53 0.78
C GLU A 677 50.57 1.78 0.77
N SER A 678 49.89 2.04 -0.36
CA SER A 678 48.96 3.16 -0.51
C SER A 678 47.59 2.67 -0.98
N LYS A 679 46.55 3.02 -0.21
CA LYS A 679 45.15 2.62 -0.42
C LYS A 679 44.96 1.12 -0.71
N PRO A 680 45.33 0.21 0.21
CA PRO A 680 45.08 -1.22 0.05
C PRO A 680 43.62 -1.54 -0.26
N ASP A 681 43.39 -2.58 -1.04
CA ASP A 681 42.05 -3.11 -1.29
C ASP A 681 41.35 -3.48 0.03
N VAL A 682 40.05 -3.20 0.14
CA VAL A 682 39.27 -3.48 1.36
C VAL A 682 38.11 -4.41 1.05
N TRP A 683 38.01 -5.50 1.80
CA TRP A 683 36.86 -6.40 1.78
C TRP A 683 35.84 -5.95 2.83
N ILE A 684 34.61 -5.73 2.40
CA ILE A 684 33.48 -5.35 3.25
C ILE A 684 32.39 -6.41 3.11
N HIS A 685 32.14 -7.13 4.20
CA HIS A 685 31.03 -8.09 4.25
C HIS A 685 29.69 -7.35 4.28
N LYS A 686 28.81 -7.65 3.32
CA LYS A 686 27.43 -7.16 3.33
C LYS A 686 26.52 -8.14 4.06
N ASN A 687 25.61 -7.58 4.86
CA ASN A 687 24.59 -8.32 5.61
C ASN A 687 23.17 -8.14 5.05
N ARG A 688 23.03 -7.49 3.88
CA ARG A 688 21.77 -7.21 3.19
C ARG A 688 21.98 -7.26 1.68
N MET A 689 20.92 -7.59 0.93
CA MET A 689 20.94 -7.81 -0.54
C MET A 689 21.83 -6.84 -1.33
N SER A 690 21.69 -5.53 -1.13
CA SER A 690 22.45 -4.50 -1.87
C SER A 690 23.73 -4.01 -1.17
N GLY A 691 23.94 -4.35 0.10
CA GLY A 691 25.01 -3.79 0.96
C GLY A 691 24.95 -2.28 1.22
N MET A 692 24.04 -1.54 0.55
CA MET A 692 24.01 -0.07 0.52
C MET A 692 22.72 0.53 1.11
N TRP A 693 21.67 -0.26 1.34
CA TRP A 693 20.36 0.24 1.75
C TRP A 693 20.13 0.06 3.26
N GLY A 694 20.31 1.16 4.01
CA GLY A 694 20.09 1.26 5.46
C GLY A 694 20.50 2.65 5.98
N SER A 695 20.19 2.95 7.24
CA SER A 695 20.73 4.13 7.93
C SER A 695 22.20 3.99 8.29
N THR A 696 22.63 2.76 8.52
CA THR A 696 23.98 2.31 8.89
C THR A 696 24.24 1.01 8.14
N THR A 697 25.43 0.87 7.55
CA THR A 697 25.93 -0.32 6.87
C THR A 697 27.47 -0.24 6.87
N PRO A 698 28.20 -1.37 6.97
CA PRO A 698 29.66 -1.35 7.00
C PRO A 698 30.29 -0.64 5.79
N LEU A 699 29.66 -0.75 4.61
CA LEU A 699 30.08 -0.04 3.40
C LEU A 699 29.86 1.47 3.53
N LYS A 700 28.70 1.95 3.99
CA LYS A 700 28.43 3.38 4.15
C LYS A 700 29.37 4.02 5.19
N GLU A 701 29.58 3.33 6.31
CA GLU A 701 30.47 3.80 7.38
C GLU A 701 31.93 3.88 6.94
N PHE A 702 32.40 2.90 6.15
CA PHE A 702 33.73 2.96 5.53
C PHE A 702 33.84 4.12 4.54
N LEU A 703 32.87 4.28 3.63
CA LEU A 703 32.87 5.35 2.63
C LEU A 703 32.85 6.74 3.27
N ASP A 704 32.05 6.95 4.33
CA ASP A 704 32.00 8.21 5.08
C ASP A 704 33.32 8.50 5.80
N LYS A 705 33.90 7.49 6.47
CA LYS A 705 35.18 7.61 7.19
C LYS A 705 36.35 7.96 6.26
N GLU A 706 36.38 7.37 5.06
CA GLU A 706 37.41 7.59 4.05
C GLU A 706 37.14 8.82 3.16
N GLY A 707 35.99 9.48 3.30
CA GLY A 707 35.59 10.62 2.47
C GLY A 707 35.29 10.28 1.01
N ILE A 708 34.95 9.03 0.71
CA ILE A 708 34.69 8.53 -0.65
C ILE A 708 33.25 8.86 -1.06
N GLN A 709 33.10 9.56 -2.19
CA GLN A 709 31.82 10.11 -2.67
C GLN A 709 31.49 9.72 -4.11
N THR A 710 32.47 9.29 -4.92
CA THR A 710 32.27 8.78 -6.28
C THR A 710 32.49 7.27 -6.33
N LEU A 711 31.52 6.52 -6.88
CA LEU A 711 31.52 5.05 -6.89
C LEU A 711 31.35 4.50 -8.31
N PHE A 712 32.22 3.57 -8.71
CA PHE A 712 32.11 2.79 -9.93
C PHE A 712 31.67 1.36 -9.58
N PHE A 713 30.53 0.89 -10.10
CA PHE A 713 29.98 -0.41 -9.77
C PHE A 713 30.29 -1.46 -10.84
N THR A 714 30.61 -2.68 -10.40
CA THR A 714 30.90 -3.84 -11.25
C THR A 714 30.69 -5.15 -10.47
N GLY A 715 30.66 -6.29 -11.16
CA GLY A 715 30.37 -7.61 -10.59
C GLY A 715 28.96 -8.12 -10.89
N VAL A 716 28.53 -9.17 -10.19
CA VAL A 716 27.27 -9.89 -10.46
C VAL A 716 26.07 -9.06 -9.97
N ASN A 717 24.90 -9.22 -10.62
CA ASN A 717 23.64 -8.53 -10.30
C ASN A 717 23.68 -6.99 -10.39
N THR A 718 24.62 -6.44 -11.16
CA THR A 718 24.72 -4.99 -11.45
C THR A 718 23.83 -4.53 -12.60
N ASP A 719 23.05 -5.43 -13.21
CA ASP A 719 22.42 -5.29 -14.53
C ASP A 719 20.97 -4.77 -14.51
N GLN A 720 20.61 -3.93 -13.54
CA GLN A 720 19.36 -3.16 -13.62
C GLN A 720 19.47 -2.13 -14.75
N VAL A 721 18.82 -2.42 -15.89
CA VAL A 721 18.82 -1.57 -17.08
C VAL A 721 18.22 -0.20 -16.75
N LYS A 722 19.04 0.86 -16.81
CA LYS A 722 18.57 2.23 -16.93
C LYS A 722 18.55 2.60 -18.42
N PRO A 723 17.38 2.77 -19.06
CA PRO A 723 17.29 3.28 -20.42
C PRO A 723 17.97 4.64 -20.54
N ARG A 724 18.60 4.88 -21.70
CA ARG A 724 19.17 6.17 -22.10
C ARG A 724 18.57 6.56 -23.44
N VAL A 725 18.44 7.85 -23.69
CA VAL A 725 18.03 8.36 -25.01
C VAL A 725 19.24 8.45 -25.92
N ASN A 726 19.12 8.01 -27.16
CA ASN A 726 20.21 8.05 -28.13
C ASN A 726 20.62 9.50 -28.45
N ARG A 727 21.86 9.71 -28.89
CA ARG A 727 22.39 11.04 -29.25
C ARG A 727 21.57 11.79 -30.33
N ALA A 728 20.79 11.07 -31.13
CA ALA A 728 19.94 11.63 -32.18
C ALA A 728 18.58 12.14 -31.66
N HIS A 729 18.21 11.86 -30.40
CA HIS A 729 16.88 12.11 -29.86
C HIS A 729 15.74 11.44 -30.66
N THR A 730 15.97 10.27 -31.25
CA THR A 730 14.98 9.51 -32.05
C THR A 730 14.47 8.25 -31.36
N ALA A 731 15.26 7.63 -30.48
CA ALA A 731 14.94 6.38 -29.81
C ALA A 731 15.68 6.26 -28.46
N VAL A 732 15.38 5.20 -27.70
CA VAL A 732 16.26 4.72 -26.63
C VAL A 732 17.45 3.94 -27.18
N GLU A 733 18.52 3.84 -26.41
CA GLU A 733 19.78 3.21 -26.80
C GLU A 733 19.73 1.69 -26.54
N THR A 734 19.40 0.89 -27.57
CA THR A 734 19.20 -0.57 -27.50
C THR A 734 20.51 -1.38 -27.51
N ALA A 735 21.58 -0.81 -28.06
CA ALA A 735 22.86 -1.49 -28.25
C ALA A 735 23.48 -1.94 -26.91
N ASN A 736 23.94 -3.19 -26.87
CA ASN A 736 24.51 -3.85 -25.68
C ASN A 736 23.57 -3.96 -24.46
N VAL A 737 22.30 -3.59 -24.56
CA VAL A 737 21.31 -3.77 -23.48
C VAL A 737 20.84 -5.23 -23.41
N LYS A 738 20.76 -5.76 -22.19
CA LYS A 738 20.16 -7.07 -21.91
C LYS A 738 18.64 -7.00 -22.09
N HIS A 739 18.10 -7.86 -22.95
CA HIS A 739 16.66 -7.96 -23.22
C HIS A 739 16.11 -9.24 -22.56
N SER A 740 14.87 -9.20 -22.09
CA SER A 740 14.14 -10.32 -21.47
C SER A 740 12.74 -10.46 -22.06
N MET A 741 11.93 -11.39 -21.54
CA MET A 741 10.48 -11.33 -21.80
C MET A 741 9.90 -10.10 -21.07
N ASN A 742 8.81 -9.55 -21.59
CA ASN A 742 7.99 -8.57 -20.89
C ASN A 742 7.31 -9.26 -19.68
N PRO A 743 7.41 -8.72 -18.44
CA PRO A 743 6.87 -9.38 -17.25
C PRO A 743 5.38 -9.72 -17.34
N PHE A 744 4.58 -8.93 -18.07
CA PHE A 744 3.16 -9.20 -18.26
C PHE A 744 2.88 -10.37 -19.23
N ASP A 745 3.79 -10.65 -20.16
CA ASP A 745 3.66 -11.81 -21.06
C ASP A 745 4.13 -13.11 -20.38
N GLU A 746 5.05 -13.05 -19.41
CA GLU A 746 5.41 -14.21 -18.57
C GLU A 746 4.19 -14.75 -17.80
N LEU A 747 3.35 -13.86 -17.25
CA LEU A 747 2.08 -14.19 -16.58
C LEU A 747 1.06 -14.84 -17.52
N SER A 748 1.09 -14.43 -18.80
CA SER A 748 0.20 -14.93 -19.85
C SER A 748 0.56 -16.34 -20.29
N ILE A 749 1.87 -16.62 -20.44
CA ILE A 749 2.38 -17.97 -20.67
C ILE A 749 2.10 -18.87 -19.45
N GLU A 750 2.31 -18.37 -18.23
CA GLU A 750 2.03 -19.13 -17.01
C GLU A 750 0.54 -19.50 -16.89
N GLU A 751 -0.40 -18.57 -17.14
CA GLU A 751 -1.82 -18.90 -17.00
C GLU A 751 -2.27 -19.91 -18.08
N ALA A 752 -1.80 -19.78 -19.32
CA ALA A 752 -2.08 -20.76 -20.36
C ALA A 752 -1.61 -22.18 -19.97
N VAL A 753 -0.42 -22.28 -19.35
CA VAL A 753 0.12 -23.56 -18.86
C VAL A 753 -0.69 -24.07 -17.67
N ARG A 754 -1.06 -23.21 -16.70
CA ARG A 754 -1.92 -23.55 -15.57
C ARG A 754 -3.32 -24.01 -16.02
N MET A 755 -3.90 -23.39 -17.05
CA MET A 755 -5.18 -23.83 -17.64
C MET A 755 -5.10 -25.26 -18.16
N ARG A 756 -4.01 -25.62 -18.86
CA ARG A 756 -3.78 -26.98 -19.33
C ARG A 756 -3.59 -27.98 -18.18
N GLU A 757 -2.82 -27.61 -17.17
CA GLU A 757 -2.52 -28.47 -16.01
C GLU A 757 -3.75 -28.74 -15.13
N LYS A 758 -4.67 -27.76 -14.98
CA LYS A 758 -5.96 -27.95 -14.28
C LYS A 758 -6.78 -29.13 -14.84
N LYS A 759 -6.66 -29.44 -16.14
CA LYS A 759 -7.33 -30.59 -16.79
C LYS A 759 -6.86 -31.96 -16.27
N ALA A 760 -5.62 -32.06 -15.79
CA ALA A 760 -5.09 -33.31 -15.24
C ALA A 760 -5.70 -33.68 -13.87
N HIS A 761 -6.34 -32.73 -13.18
CA HIS A 761 -6.83 -32.89 -11.81
C HIS A 761 -8.37 -32.76 -11.69
N HIS A 762 -9.05 -32.18 -12.67
CA HIS A 762 -10.51 -32.02 -12.67
C HIS A 762 -11.12 -32.38 -14.03
N ALA A 763 -12.07 -33.33 -14.04
CA ALA A 763 -12.72 -33.80 -15.28
C ALA A 763 -13.48 -32.70 -16.05
N ASN A 764 -13.91 -31.63 -15.37
CA ASN A 764 -14.67 -30.51 -15.94
C ASN A 764 -13.80 -29.26 -16.22
N ALA A 765 -12.46 -29.37 -16.15
CA ALA A 765 -11.56 -28.26 -16.45
C ALA A 765 -11.31 -28.13 -17.98
N PRO A 766 -10.96 -26.92 -18.48
CA PRO A 766 -10.85 -26.64 -19.91
C PRO A 766 -9.81 -27.53 -20.62
N ASN A 767 -10.18 -28.04 -21.80
CA ASN A 767 -9.28 -28.78 -22.67
C ASN A 767 -8.37 -27.83 -23.46
N VAL A 768 -7.18 -27.53 -22.94
CA VAL A 768 -6.13 -26.81 -23.69
C VAL A 768 -5.33 -27.80 -24.52
N GLU A 769 -5.60 -27.85 -25.83
CA GLU A 769 -4.99 -28.81 -26.76
C GLU A 769 -3.58 -28.42 -27.19
N GLU A 770 -3.33 -27.13 -27.43
CA GLU A 770 -2.01 -26.59 -27.79
C GLU A 770 -1.83 -25.18 -27.23
N ILE A 771 -0.62 -24.85 -26.78
CA ILE A 771 -0.21 -23.50 -26.37
C ILE A 771 0.81 -22.96 -27.40
N VAL A 772 0.39 -21.99 -28.21
CA VAL A 772 1.23 -21.35 -29.23
C VAL A 772 1.75 -20.00 -28.71
N ALA A 773 3.05 -19.86 -28.54
CA ALA A 773 3.67 -18.57 -28.22
C ALA A 773 3.86 -17.73 -29.50
N PHE A 774 3.63 -16.42 -29.45
CA PHE A 774 3.79 -15.51 -30.59
C PHE A 774 4.72 -14.35 -30.24
N SER A 775 5.57 -13.94 -31.19
CA SER A 775 6.31 -12.68 -31.12
C SER A 775 6.56 -12.13 -32.52
N ALA A 776 6.50 -10.81 -32.67
CA ALA A 776 6.86 -10.09 -33.89
C ALA A 776 7.99 -9.12 -33.58
N GLY A 777 9.05 -9.11 -34.39
CA GLY A 777 10.23 -8.27 -34.18
C GLY A 777 11.54 -8.89 -34.66
N VAL A 778 12.64 -8.29 -34.22
CA VAL A 778 14.02 -8.60 -34.62
C VAL A 778 14.39 -10.09 -34.49
N PRO A 779 15.41 -10.60 -35.22
CA PRO A 779 15.86 -11.99 -35.13
C PRO A 779 16.11 -12.50 -33.70
N LYS A 780 16.52 -11.61 -32.78
CA LYS A 780 16.77 -11.90 -31.35
C LYS A 780 15.51 -12.27 -30.55
N SER A 781 14.30 -11.87 -30.99
CA SER A 781 13.04 -12.25 -30.35
C SER A 781 12.76 -13.76 -30.37
N GLN A 782 13.48 -14.51 -31.22
CA GLN A 782 13.55 -15.97 -31.15
C GLN A 782 13.88 -16.47 -29.73
N ASP A 783 14.82 -15.83 -29.02
CA ASP A 783 15.28 -16.33 -27.72
C ASP A 783 14.20 -16.18 -26.64
N ILE A 784 13.37 -15.12 -26.74
CA ILE A 784 12.20 -14.93 -25.87
C ILE A 784 11.15 -16.01 -26.12
N LEU A 785 10.91 -16.39 -27.38
CA LEU A 785 10.05 -17.52 -27.74
C LEU A 785 10.61 -18.87 -27.25
N ARG A 786 11.94 -19.04 -27.21
CA ARG A 786 12.58 -20.22 -26.58
C ARG A 786 12.34 -20.25 -25.07
N THR A 787 12.34 -19.11 -24.38
CA THR A 787 11.95 -19.03 -22.96
C THR A 787 10.49 -19.41 -22.76
N ALA A 788 9.54 -18.87 -23.55
CA ALA A 788 8.12 -19.24 -23.46
C ALA A 788 7.90 -20.76 -23.69
N MET A 789 8.61 -21.34 -24.65
CA MET A 789 8.61 -22.78 -24.92
C MET A 789 9.25 -23.63 -23.81
N ALA A 790 10.13 -23.05 -22.99
CA ALA A 790 10.76 -23.69 -21.84
C ALA A 790 9.91 -23.59 -20.56
N MET A 791 9.13 -22.51 -20.41
CA MET A 791 8.08 -22.39 -19.38
C MET A 791 6.96 -23.40 -19.63
N GLY A 792 6.45 -23.49 -20.86
CA GLY A 792 5.52 -24.57 -21.20
C GLY A 792 4.83 -24.51 -22.57
N ALA A 793 4.95 -23.44 -23.35
CA ALA A 793 4.35 -23.34 -24.69
C ALA A 793 4.90 -24.43 -25.63
N ASP A 794 4.07 -25.00 -26.51
CA ASP A 794 4.41 -26.21 -27.28
C ASP A 794 5.25 -25.89 -28.52
N ARG A 795 4.95 -24.75 -29.16
CA ARG A 795 5.71 -24.16 -30.27
C ARG A 795 5.66 -22.63 -30.22
N GLY A 796 6.55 -21.99 -30.97
CA GLY A 796 6.55 -20.55 -31.20
C GLY A 796 6.23 -20.17 -32.65
N ILE A 797 5.61 -19.02 -32.86
CA ILE A 797 5.52 -18.32 -34.15
C ILE A 797 6.35 -17.03 -34.01
N HIS A 798 7.33 -16.85 -34.90
CA HIS A 798 8.18 -15.65 -34.95
C HIS A 798 7.93 -14.93 -36.28
N VAL A 799 7.32 -13.75 -36.22
CA VAL A 799 7.27 -12.82 -37.35
C VAL A 799 8.55 -12.00 -37.33
N VAL A 800 9.45 -12.25 -38.27
CA VAL A 800 10.73 -11.54 -38.36
C VAL A 800 10.50 -10.17 -39.00
N VAL A 801 10.96 -9.13 -38.30
CA VAL A 801 10.87 -7.72 -38.71
C VAL A 801 12.22 -7.05 -38.42
N GLU A 802 12.68 -6.11 -39.24
CA GLU A 802 13.96 -5.42 -39.01
C GLU A 802 13.84 -4.33 -37.94
N GLU A 803 14.96 -3.98 -37.28
CA GLU A 803 14.99 -3.00 -36.17
C GLU A 803 14.59 -1.57 -36.60
N LYS A 804 14.62 -1.29 -37.91
CA LYS A 804 14.15 -0.03 -38.52
C LYS A 804 12.62 0.05 -38.66
N ASP A 805 11.94 -1.10 -38.75
CA ASP A 805 10.53 -1.21 -39.11
C ASP A 805 9.66 -1.37 -37.85
N ALA A 806 9.66 -0.33 -37.00
CA ALA A 806 9.01 -0.36 -35.69
C ALA A 806 7.50 -0.68 -35.80
N LEU A 807 7.05 -1.67 -35.02
CA LEU A 807 5.66 -2.17 -35.07
C LEU A 807 4.74 -1.38 -34.14
N GLU A 808 3.73 -0.72 -34.71
CA GLU A 808 2.63 -0.15 -33.93
C GLU A 808 1.75 -1.23 -33.27
N PRO A 809 1.12 -0.97 -32.10
CA PRO A 809 0.14 -1.86 -31.49
C PRO A 809 -0.97 -2.32 -32.43
N LEU A 810 -1.40 -1.46 -33.37
CA LEU A 810 -2.39 -1.81 -34.40
C LEU A 810 -1.85 -2.82 -35.42
N SER A 811 -0.57 -2.74 -35.78
CA SER A 811 0.09 -3.70 -36.68
C SER A 811 0.30 -5.05 -36.00
N VAL A 812 0.69 -5.05 -34.72
CA VAL A 812 0.75 -6.27 -33.91
C VAL A 812 -0.64 -6.90 -33.75
N ALA A 813 -1.69 -6.11 -33.50
CA ALA A 813 -3.07 -6.61 -33.40
C ALA A 813 -3.61 -7.16 -34.74
N LYS A 814 -3.26 -6.57 -35.88
CA LYS A 814 -3.56 -7.13 -37.22
C LYS A 814 -2.85 -8.47 -37.46
N LEU A 815 -1.56 -8.58 -37.09
CA LEU A 815 -0.79 -9.82 -37.18
C LEU A 815 -1.40 -10.91 -36.29
N LEU A 816 -1.69 -10.59 -35.03
CA LEU A 816 -2.32 -11.50 -34.07
C LEU A 816 -3.69 -11.98 -34.56
N ARG A 817 -4.51 -11.12 -35.17
CA ARG A 817 -5.76 -11.55 -35.80
C ARG A 817 -5.50 -12.60 -36.89
N LYS A 818 -4.54 -12.37 -37.78
CA LYS A 818 -4.19 -13.34 -38.85
C LYS A 818 -3.68 -14.66 -38.28
N VAL A 819 -2.94 -14.62 -37.17
CA VAL A 819 -2.52 -15.83 -36.44
C VAL A 819 -3.72 -16.54 -35.82
N VAL A 820 -4.66 -15.83 -35.19
CA VAL A 820 -5.91 -16.42 -34.67
C VAL A 820 -6.73 -17.07 -35.78
N ASP A 821 -6.85 -16.42 -36.94
CA ASP A 821 -7.52 -16.94 -38.13
C ASP A 821 -6.80 -18.22 -38.67
N GLU A 822 -5.46 -18.26 -38.72
CA GLU A 822 -4.67 -19.42 -39.20
C GLU A 822 -4.69 -20.60 -38.21
N GLN A 823 -4.46 -20.33 -36.91
CA GLN A 823 -4.36 -21.34 -35.86
C GLN A 823 -5.72 -21.74 -35.27
N LYS A 824 -6.82 -21.07 -35.67
CA LYS A 824 -8.21 -21.29 -35.20
C LYS A 824 -8.35 -21.21 -33.67
N SER A 825 -7.57 -20.35 -33.04
CA SER A 825 -7.59 -20.15 -31.60
C SER A 825 -8.96 -19.65 -31.12
N ASN A 826 -9.36 -20.01 -29.90
CA ASN A 826 -10.59 -19.53 -29.25
C ASN A 826 -10.31 -18.68 -27.99
N LEU A 827 -9.06 -18.58 -27.56
CA LEU A 827 -8.63 -17.76 -26.43
C LEU A 827 -7.27 -17.15 -26.79
N VAL A 828 -7.11 -15.86 -26.53
CA VAL A 828 -5.79 -15.20 -26.57
C VAL A 828 -5.54 -14.55 -25.23
N ILE A 829 -4.34 -14.77 -24.68
CA ILE A 829 -3.88 -14.18 -23.42
C ILE A 829 -2.62 -13.36 -23.74
N LEU A 830 -2.59 -12.09 -23.31
CA LEU A 830 -1.48 -11.15 -23.53
C LEU A 830 -1.15 -10.41 -22.23
N GLY A 831 0.03 -9.81 -22.12
CA GLY A 831 0.29 -8.81 -21.09
C GLY A 831 -0.63 -7.58 -21.20
N LYS A 832 -0.95 -6.90 -20.09
CA LYS A 832 -1.77 -5.67 -20.13
C LYS A 832 -1.09 -4.49 -20.85
N GLN A 833 0.25 -4.45 -20.84
CA GLN A 833 1.10 -3.49 -21.54
C GLN A 833 2.48 -4.12 -21.79
N ALA A 834 3.28 -3.53 -22.68
CA ALA A 834 4.71 -3.81 -22.76
C ALA A 834 5.47 -2.66 -22.06
N ILE A 835 6.55 -2.98 -21.36
CA ILE A 835 7.29 -2.01 -20.51
C ILE A 835 8.24 -1.07 -21.28
N ASP A 836 8.22 -1.12 -22.61
CA ASP A 836 8.98 -0.30 -23.53
C ASP A 836 8.10 0.73 -24.27
N ASP A 837 6.87 0.36 -24.65
CA ASP A 837 5.87 1.29 -25.22
C ASP A 837 4.89 1.87 -24.18
N ASP A 838 4.67 1.18 -23.06
CA ASP A 838 3.64 1.43 -22.04
C ASP A 838 2.23 1.72 -22.62
N ALA A 839 1.97 1.30 -23.86
CA ALA A 839 0.84 1.77 -24.65
C ALA A 839 -0.48 1.10 -24.22
N GLY A 840 -0.42 -0.14 -23.72
CA GLY A 840 -1.55 -0.87 -23.15
C GLY A 840 -2.73 -1.06 -24.10
N GLN A 841 -2.48 -1.24 -25.40
CA GLN A 841 -3.51 -1.19 -26.47
C GLN A 841 -3.72 -2.50 -27.25
N THR A 842 -2.69 -3.33 -27.41
CA THR A 842 -2.66 -4.43 -28.39
C THR A 842 -3.77 -5.46 -28.17
N GLY A 843 -4.06 -5.85 -26.92
CA GLY A 843 -5.11 -6.83 -26.61
C GLY A 843 -6.52 -6.31 -26.89
N GLN A 844 -6.79 -5.04 -26.56
CA GLN A 844 -8.08 -4.39 -26.77
C GLN A 844 -8.32 -4.12 -28.26
N MET A 845 -7.27 -3.73 -29.00
CA MET A 845 -7.31 -3.63 -30.46
C MET A 845 -7.58 -4.99 -31.11
N LEU A 846 -6.92 -6.06 -30.65
CA LEU A 846 -7.15 -7.42 -31.14
C LEU A 846 -8.60 -7.88 -30.91
N ALA A 847 -9.13 -7.66 -29.71
CA ALA A 847 -10.52 -7.98 -29.38
C ALA A 847 -11.51 -7.23 -30.28
N GLY A 848 -11.28 -5.94 -30.55
CA GLY A 848 -12.06 -5.15 -31.50
C GLY A 848 -11.95 -5.66 -32.95
N LEU A 849 -10.75 -6.02 -33.40
CA LEU A 849 -10.50 -6.55 -34.75
C LEU A 849 -11.10 -7.94 -34.98
N LEU A 850 -11.25 -8.75 -33.92
CA LEU A 850 -11.91 -10.06 -33.95
C LEU A 850 -13.43 -9.97 -33.65
N ASN A 851 -13.91 -8.83 -33.17
CA ASN A 851 -15.25 -8.66 -32.59
C ASN A 851 -15.53 -9.68 -31.46
N TRP A 852 -14.55 -9.86 -30.56
CA TRP A 852 -14.62 -10.76 -29.41
C TRP A 852 -14.81 -9.98 -28.09
N PRO A 853 -15.45 -10.58 -27.07
CA PRO A 853 -15.39 -10.06 -25.71
C PRO A 853 -13.95 -10.00 -25.19
N GLN A 854 -13.68 -9.04 -24.31
CA GLN A 854 -12.38 -8.84 -23.67
C GLN A 854 -12.49 -8.80 -22.15
N ALA A 855 -11.43 -9.22 -21.46
CA ALA A 855 -11.21 -8.97 -20.03
C ALA A 855 -9.81 -8.40 -19.82
N THR A 856 -9.73 -7.15 -19.41
CA THR A 856 -8.46 -6.41 -19.26
C THR A 856 -7.96 -6.42 -17.82
N GLN A 857 -6.66 -6.33 -17.58
CA GLN A 857 -6.08 -6.33 -16.22
C GLN A 857 -6.57 -7.49 -15.32
N ALA A 858 -6.66 -8.69 -15.89
CA ALA A 858 -7.14 -9.89 -15.19
C ALA A 858 -6.20 -10.28 -14.04
N SER A 859 -6.75 -10.44 -12.84
CA SER A 859 -6.08 -10.94 -11.63
C SER A 859 -6.60 -12.30 -11.14
N LYS A 860 -7.68 -12.81 -11.72
CA LYS A 860 -8.09 -14.23 -11.60
C LYS A 860 -8.89 -14.65 -12.81
N VAL A 861 -8.59 -15.82 -13.37
CA VAL A 861 -9.34 -16.42 -14.50
C VAL A 861 -9.86 -17.80 -14.11
N THR A 862 -11.15 -18.04 -14.36
CA THR A 862 -11.82 -19.33 -14.17
C THR A 862 -12.63 -19.65 -15.43
N ILE A 863 -12.37 -20.80 -16.07
CA ILE A 863 -13.14 -21.26 -17.25
C ILE A 863 -14.07 -22.39 -16.82
N ASN A 864 -15.36 -22.25 -17.10
CA ASN A 864 -16.40 -23.25 -16.87
C ASN A 864 -17.09 -23.55 -18.22
N ASP A 865 -16.78 -24.70 -18.81
CA ASP A 865 -17.18 -25.08 -20.18
C ASP A 865 -16.87 -23.96 -21.21
N GLN A 866 -17.90 -23.38 -21.82
CA GLN A 866 -17.80 -22.28 -22.79
C GLN A 866 -17.75 -20.88 -22.14
N THR A 867 -17.86 -20.78 -20.82
CA THR A 867 -18.05 -19.50 -20.11
C THR A 867 -16.85 -19.19 -19.23
N VAL A 868 -16.19 -18.06 -19.50
CA VAL A 868 -15.05 -17.58 -18.71
C VAL A 868 -15.54 -16.52 -17.74
N GLU A 869 -15.10 -16.66 -16.49
CA GLU A 869 -15.30 -15.70 -15.42
C GLU A 869 -13.94 -15.13 -15.03
N VAL A 870 -13.80 -13.80 -15.14
CA VAL A 870 -12.55 -13.08 -14.91
C VAL A 870 -12.77 -12.03 -13.83
N VAL A 871 -11.91 -12.03 -12.82
CA VAL A 871 -11.75 -10.88 -11.93
C VAL A 871 -10.71 -9.98 -12.58
N GLN A 872 -11.11 -8.73 -12.85
CA GLN A 872 -10.23 -7.68 -13.36
C GLN A 872 -10.00 -6.59 -12.31
N GLU A 873 -8.80 -6.06 -12.28
CA GLU A 873 -8.43 -4.88 -11.50
C GLU A 873 -9.01 -3.61 -12.15
N VAL A 874 -9.50 -2.69 -11.31
CA VAL A 874 -10.02 -1.37 -11.70
C VAL A 874 -9.60 -0.33 -10.65
N ASP A 875 -9.61 0.96 -10.98
CA ASP A 875 -9.11 2.03 -10.09
C ASP A 875 -9.74 2.04 -8.69
N GLY A 876 -10.99 1.55 -8.56
CA GLY A 876 -11.74 1.43 -7.31
C GLY A 876 -11.68 0.07 -6.62
N GLY A 877 -10.86 -0.88 -7.07
CA GLY A 877 -10.77 -2.24 -6.52
C GLY A 877 -10.81 -3.33 -7.60
N VAL A 878 -11.76 -4.27 -7.50
CA VAL A 878 -11.91 -5.37 -8.45
C VAL A 878 -13.33 -5.47 -9.00
N GLN A 879 -13.46 -5.96 -10.22
CA GLN A 879 -14.73 -6.27 -10.87
C GLN A 879 -14.70 -7.70 -11.42
N THR A 880 -15.70 -8.51 -11.10
CA THR A 880 -15.91 -9.80 -11.77
C THR A 880 -16.76 -9.58 -13.02
N ILE A 881 -16.25 -10.05 -14.17
CA ILE A 881 -16.96 -10.06 -15.45
C ILE A 881 -17.06 -11.50 -15.98
N LYS A 882 -18.10 -11.76 -16.78
CA LYS A 882 -18.41 -13.11 -17.28
C LYS A 882 -18.75 -13.04 -18.76
N ALA A 883 -18.00 -13.78 -19.57
CA ALA A 883 -18.08 -13.80 -21.03
C ALA A 883 -18.10 -15.23 -21.54
N LYS A 884 -18.43 -15.42 -22.83
CA LYS A 884 -18.26 -16.72 -23.50
C LYS A 884 -16.97 -16.72 -24.32
N LEU A 885 -16.42 -17.91 -24.53
CA LEU A 885 -15.45 -18.15 -25.60
C LEU A 885 -16.14 -17.95 -26.97
N PRO A 886 -15.42 -17.44 -27.98
CA PRO A 886 -14.02 -17.04 -27.92
C PRO A 886 -13.80 -15.65 -27.30
N MET A 887 -12.64 -15.41 -26.66
CA MET A 887 -12.34 -14.13 -26.00
C MET A 887 -10.85 -13.75 -25.97
N VAL A 888 -10.58 -12.49 -25.63
CA VAL A 888 -9.23 -11.99 -25.34
C VAL A 888 -9.10 -11.64 -23.85
N ILE A 889 -7.99 -12.02 -23.23
CA ILE A 889 -7.64 -11.67 -21.84
C ILE A 889 -6.32 -10.89 -21.85
N THR A 890 -6.20 -9.83 -21.05
CA THR A 890 -4.90 -9.22 -20.75
C THR A 890 -4.59 -9.32 -19.26
N THR A 891 -3.37 -9.71 -18.89
CA THR A 891 -3.02 -10.10 -17.51
C THR A 891 -2.42 -8.97 -16.67
N ASP A 892 -2.80 -8.90 -15.40
CA ASP A 892 -2.14 -8.06 -14.38
C ASP A 892 -1.18 -8.87 -13.50
N LEU A 893 -0.21 -8.19 -12.87
CA LEU A 893 0.76 -8.74 -11.91
C LEU A 893 0.12 -9.59 -10.80
N ARG A 894 -1.15 -9.35 -10.47
CA ARG A 894 -1.90 -10.09 -9.43
C ARG A 894 -2.37 -11.48 -9.86
N LEU A 895 -2.26 -11.85 -11.14
CA LEU A 895 -2.86 -13.09 -11.68
C LEU A 895 -2.20 -14.38 -11.19
N ASN A 896 -0.87 -14.46 -11.27
CA ASN A 896 -0.10 -15.65 -10.94
C ASN A 896 1.39 -15.31 -10.68
N GLU A 897 2.16 -16.33 -10.30
CA GLU A 897 3.63 -16.27 -10.24
C GLU A 897 4.18 -17.13 -11.40
N PRO A 898 4.95 -16.57 -12.36
CA PRO A 898 5.52 -17.34 -13.46
C PRO A 898 6.54 -18.38 -12.98
N ARG A 899 6.47 -19.59 -13.53
CA ARG A 899 7.42 -20.66 -13.18
C ARG A 899 8.79 -20.44 -13.82
N TYR A 900 9.83 -20.84 -13.09
CA TYR A 900 11.17 -20.96 -13.65
C TYR A 900 11.26 -22.15 -14.60
N ALA A 901 11.78 -21.90 -15.81
CA ALA A 901 12.05 -22.94 -16.78
C ALA A 901 13.25 -23.80 -16.31
N SER A 902 13.02 -25.10 -16.07
CA SER A 902 14.08 -26.02 -15.66
C SER A 902 15.06 -26.29 -16.81
N LEU A 903 16.33 -26.59 -16.49
CA LEU A 903 17.37 -26.88 -17.49
C LEU A 903 16.95 -27.98 -18.50
N PRO A 904 16.31 -29.10 -18.10
CA PRO A 904 15.76 -30.06 -19.07
C PRO A 904 14.71 -29.46 -20.00
N ASN A 905 13.87 -28.54 -19.52
CA ASN A 905 12.85 -27.89 -20.35
C ASN A 905 13.46 -26.82 -21.27
N ILE A 906 14.50 -26.09 -20.85
CA ILE A 906 15.29 -25.20 -21.72
C ILE A 906 15.93 -26.00 -22.86
N MET A 907 16.51 -27.17 -22.56
CA MET A 907 17.11 -28.04 -23.57
C MET A 907 16.08 -28.70 -24.51
N LYS A 908 14.87 -29.03 -24.02
CA LYS A 908 13.73 -29.40 -24.87
C LYS A 908 13.25 -28.24 -25.73
N ALA A 909 13.19 -27.02 -25.20
CA ALA A 909 12.71 -25.83 -25.90
C ALA A 909 13.60 -25.43 -27.09
N LYS A 910 14.91 -25.72 -27.06
CA LYS A 910 15.80 -25.62 -28.22
C LYS A 910 15.36 -26.53 -29.39
N LYS A 911 14.69 -27.66 -29.11
CA LYS A 911 14.21 -28.63 -30.10
C LYS A 911 12.74 -28.44 -30.52
N LYS A 912 11.92 -27.69 -29.76
CA LYS A 912 10.51 -27.40 -30.09
C LYS A 912 10.39 -26.61 -31.41
N LYS A 913 9.25 -26.74 -32.09
CA LYS A 913 8.98 -26.10 -33.40
C LYS A 913 8.94 -24.57 -33.24
N LEU A 914 9.58 -23.87 -34.17
CA LEU A 914 9.57 -22.42 -34.26
C LEU A 914 9.25 -22.02 -35.70
N ASP A 915 8.01 -21.61 -35.92
CA ASP A 915 7.50 -21.22 -37.23
C ASP A 915 7.92 -19.78 -37.53
N LYS A 916 8.97 -19.62 -38.34
CA LYS A 916 9.41 -18.31 -38.84
C LYS A 916 8.52 -17.87 -39.99
N LYS A 917 8.04 -16.63 -39.91
CA LYS A 917 7.16 -15.97 -40.87
C LYS A 917 7.67 -14.53 -41.11
N SER A 918 7.19 -13.93 -42.19
CA SER A 918 7.36 -12.53 -42.57
C SER A 918 6.03 -11.78 -42.46
N LEU A 919 6.05 -10.46 -42.65
CA LEU A 919 4.84 -9.62 -42.73
C LEU A 919 4.02 -9.96 -43.99
N SER A 920 4.70 -10.23 -45.11
CA SER A 920 4.11 -10.63 -46.39
C SER A 920 3.38 -11.97 -46.33
N ASP A 921 3.82 -12.94 -45.51
CA ASP A 921 3.12 -14.23 -45.33
C ASP A 921 1.69 -14.07 -44.80
N TYR A 922 1.39 -12.96 -44.12
CA TYR A 922 0.06 -12.63 -43.60
C TYR A 922 -0.73 -11.65 -44.48
N GLY A 923 -0.13 -11.18 -45.58
CA GLY A 923 -0.71 -10.16 -46.46
C GLY A 923 -0.88 -8.81 -45.76
N LEU A 924 0.09 -8.42 -44.93
CA LEU A 924 0.09 -7.16 -44.19
C LEU A 924 1.29 -6.30 -44.61
N ASP A 925 1.00 -5.04 -44.90
CA ASP A 925 1.99 -3.99 -45.14
C ASP A 925 2.18 -3.16 -43.86
N THR A 926 3.42 -2.76 -43.57
CA THR A 926 3.80 -1.96 -42.40
C THR A 926 3.97 -0.49 -42.79
N GLU A 927 2.92 0.09 -43.37
CA GLU A 927 2.77 1.54 -43.45
C GLU A 927 2.73 2.12 -42.03
N ILE A 928 3.84 2.74 -41.60
CA ILE A 928 3.95 3.42 -40.30
C ILE A 928 3.10 4.69 -40.35
N ARG A 929 2.11 4.77 -39.47
CA ARG A 929 1.12 5.86 -39.35
C ARG A 929 1.55 6.90 -38.32
N LEU A 930 2.40 6.51 -37.36
CA LEU A 930 2.89 7.32 -36.26
C LEU A 930 4.41 7.48 -36.33
N THR A 931 4.89 8.66 -36.70
CA THR A 931 6.33 8.97 -36.70
C THR A 931 6.76 9.53 -35.34
N THR A 932 7.71 8.87 -34.67
CA THR A 932 8.36 9.40 -33.45
C THR A 932 9.20 10.63 -33.78
N VAL A 933 8.62 11.82 -33.61
CA VAL A 933 9.28 13.10 -33.94
C VAL A 933 10.49 13.37 -33.05
N LYS A 934 10.41 13.03 -31.75
CA LYS A 934 11.51 13.20 -30.79
C LYS A 934 11.33 12.34 -29.55
N VAL A 935 12.43 11.83 -29.02
CA VAL A 935 12.56 11.23 -27.68
C VAL A 935 13.48 12.11 -26.83
N THR A 936 13.10 12.35 -25.58
CA THR A 936 13.88 13.14 -24.60
C THR A 936 13.77 12.51 -23.22
N GLU A 937 14.84 12.56 -22.42
CA GLU A 937 14.75 12.21 -21.01
C GLU A 937 13.72 13.14 -20.31
N PRO A 938 12.96 12.63 -19.32
CA PRO A 938 12.06 13.47 -18.54
C PRO A 938 12.86 14.56 -17.80
N PRO A 939 12.29 15.75 -17.58
CA PRO A 939 13.00 16.82 -16.87
C PRO A 939 13.56 16.33 -15.53
N PRO A 940 14.86 16.57 -15.22
CA PRO A 940 15.47 16.06 -14.00
C PRO A 940 14.70 16.55 -12.78
N ARG A 941 14.42 15.64 -11.85
CA ARG A 941 13.61 15.92 -10.66
C ARG A 941 14.19 17.12 -9.91
N LYS A 942 13.46 18.24 -9.92
CA LYS A 942 13.83 19.46 -9.19
C LYS A 942 14.06 19.12 -7.72
N GLY A 943 15.08 19.73 -7.11
CA GLY A 943 15.42 19.52 -5.71
C GLY A 943 14.21 19.74 -4.80
N GLY A 944 13.97 18.80 -3.88
CA GLY A 944 12.90 18.92 -2.91
C GLY A 944 13.18 20.04 -1.89
N VAL A 945 12.14 20.78 -1.53
CA VAL A 945 12.22 21.77 -0.44
C VAL A 945 12.06 21.04 0.89
N LYS A 946 13.00 21.25 1.83
CA LYS A 946 12.74 20.92 3.24
C LYS A 946 11.80 21.99 3.80
N VAL A 947 10.71 21.53 4.38
CA VAL A 947 9.71 22.34 5.08
C VAL A 947 9.93 22.20 6.58
N GLU A 948 9.66 23.26 7.33
CA GLU A 948 9.99 23.35 8.77
C GLU A 948 9.02 22.51 9.62
N ASP A 949 7.78 22.36 9.17
CA ASP A 949 6.69 21.67 9.85
C ASP A 949 5.69 21.01 8.85
N VAL A 950 4.68 20.33 9.41
CA VAL A 950 3.62 19.66 8.64
C VAL A 950 2.71 20.67 7.91
N ASP A 951 2.45 21.84 8.49
CA ASP A 951 1.65 22.88 7.84
C ASP A 951 2.38 23.51 6.64
N GLY A 952 3.70 23.70 6.72
CA GLY A 952 4.56 24.04 5.60
C GLY A 952 4.59 22.96 4.53
N MET A 953 4.57 21.67 4.90
CA MET A 953 4.40 20.57 3.94
C MET A 953 3.06 20.66 3.21
N ILE A 954 1.96 20.80 3.95
CA ILE A 954 0.60 20.90 3.40
C ILE A 954 0.46 22.16 2.53
N SER A 955 1.01 23.28 2.97
CA SER A 955 1.05 24.54 2.22
C SER A 955 1.81 24.37 0.89
N LYS A 956 2.99 23.75 0.91
CA LYS A 956 3.78 23.52 -0.30
C LYS A 956 3.15 22.50 -1.24
N LEU A 957 2.47 21.48 -0.72
CA LEU A 957 1.69 20.54 -1.53
C LEU A 957 0.47 21.20 -2.17
N LYS A 958 -0.23 22.11 -1.49
CA LYS A 958 -1.31 22.94 -2.06
C LYS A 958 -0.79 23.91 -3.13
N GLU A 959 0.35 24.56 -2.88
CA GLU A 959 1.01 25.44 -3.86
C GLU A 959 1.35 24.69 -5.15
N LEU A 960 1.76 23.41 -5.03
CA LEU A 960 2.05 22.51 -6.13
C LEU A 960 0.79 21.84 -6.74
N GLY A 961 -0.41 22.11 -6.22
CA GLY A 961 -1.67 21.51 -6.70
C GLY A 961 -1.82 20.01 -6.38
N ALA A 962 -1.04 19.48 -5.45
CA ALA A 962 -1.11 18.08 -4.99
C ALA A 962 -2.12 17.85 -3.85
N LEU A 963 -2.72 18.92 -3.28
CA LEU A 963 -3.76 18.97 -2.24
C LEU A 963 -4.70 20.19 -2.40
#